data_AF-A0A6N7ZDF0-F1
#
_entry.id   AF-A0A6N7ZDF0-F1
#
_cell.length_a   1.000
_cell.length_b   1.000
_cell.length_c   1.000
_cell.angle_alpha   90.00
_cell.angle_beta   90.00
_cell.angle_gamma   90.00
#
_symmetry.space_group_name_H-M   'P 1'
#
loop_
_entity.id
_entity.type
_entity.pdbx_description
1 polymer ?
#
loop_
_entity_poly.entity_id
_entity_poly.type
_entity_poly.pdbx_seq_one_letter_code
_entity_poly.pdbx_strand_id
1 'polypeptide(L)'
;MTATTPAQPTATTPRGGVRPRTGRAAVVLAAGHDAASRELLTRPLGDATVVELAVANVRRVVDASRIVVVVSPDDPTVRELLGEDVVFVEQAEPLGTGDAVLAAREAIASVLGPGADDPVLVAYADTPLLRSESLLGLLTRHTLTRADLSLLSAVVDDPDGYGRVVRAEGEITAILESSEVDGTAAEPLTEINVGAYVAAPSLLFGELERMVTGGEHRLTELARRVIGAGKRIASYRIVDVDEVRGINTPDELAQAADIVLKRLFVPTKNTDTKIVFGTGGWRAVIGEGYTLANVRRLCQAIANETIRRGLDGKGVVIGGDRRFLSRESAVAAAEVFAGNNIAVTLLPDDVPTPLVTFAAPYLGAAYGIIVTSSHNPPEWNGMKVFRQDGSLPLDDETDRYQDEANALSVDDVITLDIDVARRAGVVVDRSLTDPYVDAIEEIIDVEAVRGSDLQVVVDPMYGTSQLTLGTILSDMRVRSEFIHATHNPLFGGVAPAPDLQRLSTLVTMIRQGGGRYDLGMATDGDSDRIGIVDETGEYISTNDLLLLLYWYLHEVRGEKGGVVRNLATTHLLDRLAAHFGEESREVKVGFKHVTAGMAEIGAVLGGESSGGLTIRGWILGKDGIFACALVAEMLARTGKRISELRAMLYEITGRLYTLEAGVPATPEMRVEVPRRLEAQPLTHVGPYPVVSVSHLDGTKILLENDNWALLRFSGTEPVLRMFVEADTPEKAAELLEWLQGFVTAGV
;
A
#
# COMPACT_ATOMS: atom_id res chain seq x y z
N MET A 1 41.33 -18.53 -37.69
CA MET A 1 40.77 -17.25 -38.20
C MET A 1 39.36 -17.60 -38.66
N THR A 2 38.25 -17.19 -38.06
CA THR A 2 37.91 -16.03 -37.22
C THR A 2 36.74 -16.45 -36.32
N ALA A 3 36.75 -16.02 -35.06
CA ALA A 3 35.69 -16.26 -34.08
C ALA A 3 34.47 -15.37 -34.39
N THR A 4 33.26 -15.91 -34.27
CA THR A 4 31.99 -15.16 -34.32
C THR A 4 31.23 -15.40 -33.01
N THR A 5 31.07 -14.33 -32.24
CA THR A 5 30.31 -14.25 -30.99
C THR A 5 28.81 -14.17 -31.31
N PRO A 6 27.92 -14.88 -30.60
CA PRO A 6 26.48 -14.66 -30.76
C PRO A 6 26.04 -13.38 -30.05
N ALA A 7 25.19 -12.60 -30.73
CA ALA A 7 24.63 -11.34 -30.28
C ALA A 7 23.70 -11.51 -29.06
N GLN A 8 23.79 -10.54 -28.14
CA GLN A 8 22.88 -10.37 -27.01
C GLN A 8 21.44 -10.08 -27.48
N PRO A 9 20.40 -10.61 -26.81
CA PRO A 9 19.02 -10.23 -27.09
C PRO A 9 18.76 -8.79 -26.61
N THR A 10 18.38 -7.93 -27.56
CA THR A 10 17.90 -6.56 -27.34
C THR A 10 16.62 -6.58 -26.52
N ALA A 11 16.60 -5.81 -25.42
CA ALA A 11 15.47 -5.64 -24.53
C ALA A 11 14.22 -5.14 -25.28
N THR A 12 13.21 -5.99 -25.39
CA THR A 12 11.87 -5.63 -25.83
C THR A 12 11.10 -5.01 -24.67
N THR A 13 10.73 -3.74 -24.83
CA THR A 13 9.88 -2.94 -23.94
C THR A 13 8.52 -3.61 -23.72
N PRO A 14 7.95 -3.61 -22.50
CA PRO A 14 6.70 -4.31 -22.22
C PRO A 14 5.50 -3.52 -22.76
N ARG A 15 4.66 -4.17 -23.56
CA ARG A 15 3.39 -3.63 -24.07
C ARG A 15 2.28 -3.86 -23.04
N GLY A 16 2.19 -2.98 -22.04
CA GLY A 16 0.99 -2.84 -21.22
C GLY A 16 -0.13 -2.20 -22.04
N GLY A 17 -1.36 -2.70 -21.90
CA GLY A 17 -2.54 -2.25 -22.65
C GLY A 17 -2.85 -0.76 -22.47
N VAL A 18 -2.42 0.05 -23.44
CA VAL A 18 -2.85 1.43 -23.63
C VAL A 18 -3.71 1.46 -24.89
N ARG A 19 -4.86 2.15 -24.85
CA ARG A 19 -5.58 2.55 -26.08
C ARG A 19 -4.55 3.06 -27.10
N PRO A 20 -4.68 2.82 -28.41
CA PRO A 20 -3.68 3.26 -29.37
C PRO A 20 -3.33 4.74 -29.14
N ARG A 21 -2.10 5.00 -28.66
CA ARG A 21 -1.51 6.34 -28.50
C ARG A 21 -1.24 7.01 -29.85
N THR A 22 -1.58 6.31 -30.92
CA THR A 22 -1.46 6.69 -32.31
C THR A 22 -2.35 7.88 -32.65
N GLY A 23 -1.80 8.86 -33.36
CA GLY A 23 -2.54 10.00 -33.90
C GLY A 23 -2.42 11.30 -33.10
N ARG A 24 -1.31 11.49 -32.36
CA ARG A 24 -0.96 12.73 -31.63
C ARG A 24 0.56 12.92 -31.61
N ALA A 25 1.02 14.16 -31.41
CA ALA A 25 2.42 14.49 -31.12
C ALA A 25 2.51 15.53 -30.00
N ALA A 26 3.70 15.78 -29.45
CA ALA A 26 3.91 16.81 -28.45
C ALA A 26 5.15 17.66 -28.72
N VAL A 27 5.09 18.93 -28.34
CA VAL A 27 6.24 19.83 -28.22
C VAL A 27 6.39 20.17 -26.74
N VAL A 28 7.57 19.90 -26.16
CA VAL A 28 7.91 20.25 -24.78
C VAL A 28 8.97 21.35 -24.79
N LEU A 29 8.66 22.49 -24.18
CA LEU A 29 9.56 23.64 -24.14
C LEU A 29 10.51 23.54 -22.94
N ALA A 30 11.78 23.25 -23.20
CA ALA A 30 12.83 23.03 -22.21
C ALA A 30 14.08 23.91 -22.44
N ALA A 31 13.96 24.97 -23.25
CA ALA A 31 15.07 25.87 -23.55
C ALA A 31 15.38 26.87 -22.42
N GLY A 32 14.41 27.13 -21.53
CA GLY A 32 14.48 28.17 -20.50
C GLY A 32 14.53 29.59 -21.08
N HIS A 33 14.00 30.58 -20.35
CA HIS A 33 14.04 31.97 -20.79
C HIS A 33 15.45 32.58 -20.64
N ASP A 34 16.19 32.16 -19.61
CA ASP A 34 17.54 32.59 -19.31
C ASP A 34 18.39 31.45 -18.71
N ALA A 35 19.63 31.74 -18.30
CA ALA A 35 20.53 30.76 -17.68
C ALA A 35 20.02 30.24 -16.32
N ALA A 36 19.35 31.08 -15.52
CA ALA A 36 18.87 30.69 -14.19
C ALA A 36 17.66 29.75 -14.31
N SER A 37 16.71 30.04 -15.21
CA SER A 37 15.59 29.14 -15.49
C SER A 37 16.05 27.80 -16.05
N ARG A 38 17.07 27.79 -16.92
CA ARG A 38 17.68 26.54 -17.43
C ARG A 38 18.28 25.69 -16.32
N GLU A 39 19.01 26.32 -15.39
CA GLU A 39 19.61 25.61 -14.27
C GLU A 39 18.54 24.90 -13.41
N LEU A 40 17.40 25.57 -13.16
CA LEU A 40 16.29 25.00 -12.38
C LEU A 40 15.67 23.76 -13.01
N LEU A 41 15.59 23.67 -14.35
CA LEU A 41 15.07 22.50 -15.05
C LEU A 41 15.86 21.22 -14.76
N THR A 42 17.14 21.35 -14.42
CA THR A 42 18.04 20.21 -14.17
C THR A 42 18.19 19.89 -12.69
N ARG A 43 17.54 20.65 -11.80
CA ARG A 43 17.59 20.41 -10.35
C ARG A 43 16.73 19.20 -9.95
N PRO A 44 17.15 18.45 -8.91
CA PRO A 44 16.34 17.37 -8.36
C PRO A 44 14.98 17.84 -7.82
N LEU A 45 13.96 17.03 -8.06
CA LEU A 45 12.59 17.18 -7.61
C LEU A 45 12.02 15.77 -7.33
N GLY A 46 12.18 15.29 -6.09
CA GLY A 46 11.92 13.88 -5.74
C GLY A 46 13.02 12.97 -6.32
N ASP A 47 12.61 11.86 -6.94
CA ASP A 47 13.53 10.87 -7.54
C ASP A 47 13.93 11.19 -8.99
N ALA A 48 13.54 12.36 -9.51
CA ALA A 48 13.81 12.82 -10.87
C ALA A 48 14.21 14.30 -10.86
N THR A 49 14.64 14.86 -11.98
CA THR A 49 14.78 16.30 -12.18
C THR A 49 13.46 16.94 -12.62
N VAL A 50 13.37 18.27 -12.53
CA VAL A 50 12.20 19.05 -13.00
C VAL A 50 11.81 18.68 -14.43
N VAL A 51 12.78 18.66 -15.36
CA VAL A 51 12.52 18.33 -16.76
C VAL A 51 12.14 16.86 -16.98
N GLU A 52 12.77 15.93 -16.27
CA GLU A 52 12.42 14.50 -16.36
C GLU A 52 10.99 14.24 -15.91
N LEU A 53 10.55 14.88 -14.82
CA LEU A 53 9.19 14.74 -14.31
C LEU A 53 8.15 15.31 -15.28
N ALA A 54 8.39 16.51 -15.82
CA ALA A 54 7.51 17.13 -16.81
C ALA A 54 7.37 16.26 -18.08
N VAL A 55 8.48 15.77 -18.62
CA VAL A 55 8.47 14.91 -19.82
C VAL A 55 7.87 13.53 -19.52
N ALA A 56 8.07 12.97 -18.32
CA ALA A 56 7.42 11.74 -17.90
C ALA A 56 5.88 11.86 -17.90
N ASN A 57 5.34 13.01 -17.48
CA ASN A 57 3.89 13.27 -17.55
C ASN A 57 3.38 13.31 -19.00
N VAL A 58 4.15 13.86 -19.94
CA VAL A 58 3.82 13.87 -21.37
C VAL A 58 3.93 12.46 -21.98
N ARG A 59 4.97 11.68 -21.63
CA ARG A 59 5.17 10.28 -22.07
C ARG A 59 4.00 9.35 -21.69
N ARG A 60 3.21 9.70 -20.68
CA ARG A 60 1.99 8.93 -20.33
C ARG A 60 0.87 9.09 -21.36
N VAL A 61 0.83 10.21 -22.08
CA VAL A 61 -0.28 10.58 -22.99
C VAL A 61 0.13 10.65 -24.47
N VAL A 62 1.43 10.76 -24.78
CA VAL A 62 1.99 10.77 -26.14
C VAL A 62 3.16 9.77 -26.22
N ASP A 63 3.25 9.04 -27.33
CA ASP A 63 4.38 8.11 -27.56
C ASP A 63 5.71 8.88 -27.61
N ALA A 64 6.74 8.37 -26.92
CA ALA A 64 8.03 9.05 -26.77
C ALA A 64 8.66 9.47 -28.11
N SER A 65 8.58 8.60 -29.13
CA SER A 65 9.09 8.88 -30.47
C SER A 65 8.36 10.00 -31.23
N ARG A 66 7.28 10.54 -30.65
CA ARG A 66 6.49 11.68 -31.18
C ARG A 66 6.53 12.90 -30.26
N ILE A 67 7.41 12.89 -29.26
CA ILE A 67 7.68 14.04 -28.41
C ILE A 67 8.90 14.77 -28.96
N VAL A 68 8.72 16.05 -29.28
CA VAL A 68 9.79 16.97 -29.67
C VAL A 68 10.11 17.89 -28.50
N VAL A 69 11.32 17.82 -27.98
CA VAL A 69 11.80 18.65 -26.88
C VAL A 69 12.64 19.80 -27.45
N VAL A 70 12.21 21.02 -27.19
CA VAL A 70 12.91 22.24 -27.62
C VAL A 70 13.90 22.63 -26.54
N VAL A 71 15.18 22.69 -26.87
CA VAL A 71 16.28 22.96 -25.93
C VAL A 71 17.07 24.19 -26.35
N SER A 72 17.84 24.74 -25.40
CA SER A 72 18.81 25.80 -25.69
C SER A 72 19.99 25.26 -26.50
N PRO A 73 20.62 26.07 -27.36
CA PRO A 73 21.91 25.74 -27.96
C PRO A 73 22.97 25.62 -26.87
N ASP A 74 24.00 24.81 -27.12
CA ASP A 74 25.20 24.66 -26.29
C ASP A 74 25.00 24.17 -24.84
N ASP A 75 23.83 23.59 -24.50
CA ASP A 75 23.57 22.94 -23.22
C ASP A 75 23.13 21.47 -23.43
N PRO A 76 24.04 20.48 -23.23
CA PRO A 76 23.71 19.07 -23.42
C PRO A 76 22.90 18.47 -22.26
N THR A 77 22.77 19.16 -21.12
CA THR A 77 22.30 18.57 -19.86
C THR A 77 20.89 18.00 -19.97
N VAL A 78 19.96 18.74 -20.58
CA VAL A 78 18.58 18.28 -20.79
C VAL A 78 18.52 17.05 -21.70
N ARG A 79 19.41 16.97 -22.71
CA ARG A 79 19.48 15.81 -23.62
C ARG A 79 19.98 14.57 -22.90
N GLU A 80 21.01 14.73 -22.07
CA GLU A 80 21.59 13.65 -21.27
C GLU A 80 20.58 13.08 -20.27
N LEU A 81 19.81 13.95 -19.60
CA LEU A 81 18.78 13.53 -18.65
C LEU A 81 17.61 12.79 -19.31
N LEU A 82 17.14 13.26 -20.47
CA LEU A 82 15.94 12.71 -21.10
C LEU A 82 16.19 11.45 -21.94
N GLY A 83 17.42 11.23 -22.43
CA GLY A 83 17.77 10.10 -23.29
C GLY A 83 17.37 10.28 -24.76
N GLU A 84 17.55 9.23 -25.57
CA GLU A 84 17.42 9.29 -27.04
C GLU A 84 16.05 8.84 -27.58
N ASP A 85 15.08 8.52 -26.71
CA ASP A 85 13.74 8.07 -27.12
C ASP A 85 12.80 9.21 -27.53
N VAL A 86 13.23 10.46 -27.35
CA VAL A 86 12.54 11.70 -27.77
C VAL A 86 13.36 12.44 -28.83
N VAL A 87 12.72 13.34 -29.58
CA VAL A 87 13.37 14.14 -30.63
C VAL A 87 13.77 15.50 -30.06
N PHE A 88 15.00 15.95 -30.27
CA PHE A 88 15.46 17.27 -29.82
C PHE A 88 15.53 18.27 -30.95
N VAL A 89 15.12 19.51 -30.67
CA VAL A 89 15.26 20.66 -31.57
C VAL A 89 15.86 21.83 -30.79
N GLU A 90 16.76 22.59 -31.40
CA GLU A 90 17.35 23.77 -30.79
C GLU A 90 16.58 25.03 -31.15
N GLN A 91 16.31 25.86 -30.15
CA GLN A 91 15.92 27.25 -30.37
C GLN A 91 17.17 28.12 -30.42
N ALA A 92 17.60 28.54 -31.61
CA ALA A 92 18.88 29.26 -31.79
C ALA A 92 18.98 30.56 -30.97
N GLU A 93 17.90 31.34 -30.87
CA GLU A 93 17.81 32.55 -30.06
C GLU A 93 16.54 32.50 -29.19
N PRO A 94 16.61 32.84 -27.88
CA PRO A 94 15.47 32.75 -26.97
C PRO A 94 14.47 33.92 -27.16
N LEU A 95 13.88 34.03 -28.35
CA LEU A 95 12.99 35.13 -28.72
C LEU A 95 11.62 35.04 -28.03
N GLY A 96 11.23 33.85 -27.59
CA GLY A 96 10.00 33.61 -26.83
C GLY A 96 9.41 32.22 -27.05
N THR A 97 8.32 31.93 -26.34
CA THR A 97 7.69 30.59 -26.32
C THR A 97 7.00 30.23 -27.63
N GLY A 98 6.45 31.20 -28.36
CA GLY A 98 5.89 30.97 -29.70
C GLY A 98 6.95 30.64 -30.74
N ASP A 99 8.10 31.31 -30.67
CA ASP A 99 9.26 31.02 -31.52
C ASP A 99 9.84 29.63 -31.21
N ALA A 100 9.93 29.26 -29.92
CA ALA A 100 10.38 27.95 -29.50
C ALA A 100 9.51 26.81 -30.08
N VAL A 101 8.17 26.96 -30.07
CA VAL A 101 7.27 25.99 -30.70
C VAL A 101 7.47 25.99 -32.22
N LEU A 102 7.65 27.15 -32.85
CA LEU A 102 7.85 27.25 -34.30
C LEU A 102 9.12 26.52 -34.77
N ALA A 103 10.20 26.54 -33.97
CA ALA A 103 11.42 25.78 -34.25
C ALA A 103 11.14 24.27 -34.39
N ALA A 104 10.16 23.73 -33.65
CA ALA A 104 9.79 22.31 -33.69
C ALA A 104 8.97 21.90 -34.94
N ARG A 105 8.59 22.82 -35.82
CA ARG A 105 7.69 22.57 -36.97
C ARG A 105 8.10 21.39 -37.84
N GLU A 106 9.37 21.35 -38.26
CA GLU A 106 9.87 20.31 -39.17
C GLU A 106 9.96 18.94 -38.46
N ALA A 107 10.40 18.93 -37.19
CA ALA A 107 10.43 17.72 -36.38
C ALA A 107 9.03 17.15 -36.14
N ILE A 108 8.04 18.00 -35.85
CA ILE A 108 6.64 17.59 -35.68
C ILE A 108 6.08 16.99 -36.97
N ALA A 109 6.31 17.64 -38.12
CA ALA A 109 5.92 17.10 -39.41
C ALA A 109 6.56 15.73 -39.70
N SER A 110 7.82 15.55 -39.29
CA SER A 110 8.55 14.28 -39.41
C SER A 110 7.95 13.17 -38.55
N VAL A 111 7.67 13.43 -37.26
CA VAL A 111 7.16 12.39 -36.33
C VAL A 111 5.68 12.03 -36.56
N LEU A 112 4.89 12.95 -37.10
CA LEU A 112 3.50 12.68 -37.48
C LEU A 112 3.38 12.00 -38.85
N GLY A 113 4.30 12.32 -39.77
CA GLY A 113 4.31 11.84 -41.15
C GLY A 113 3.64 12.82 -42.13
N PRO A 114 3.92 12.70 -43.44
CA PRO A 114 3.48 13.66 -44.44
C PRO A 114 1.95 13.78 -44.52
N GLY A 115 1.43 15.00 -44.42
CA GLY A 115 0.00 15.29 -44.56
C GLY A 115 -0.87 14.92 -43.36
N ALA A 116 -0.28 14.47 -42.25
CA ALA A 116 -0.99 14.26 -40.99
C ALA A 116 -1.31 15.60 -40.31
N ASP A 117 -2.54 15.78 -39.87
CA ASP A 117 -3.01 16.95 -39.11
C ASP A 117 -3.52 16.55 -37.71
N ASP A 118 -2.90 15.48 -37.18
CA ASP A 118 -3.14 14.96 -35.84
C ASP A 118 -2.78 16.01 -34.77
N PRO A 119 -3.55 16.15 -33.67
CA PRO A 119 -3.33 17.19 -32.67
C PRO A 119 -1.94 17.17 -32.04
N VAL A 120 -1.37 18.37 -31.87
CA VAL A 120 -0.09 18.61 -31.20
C VAL A 120 -0.33 19.21 -29.82
N LEU A 121 0.15 18.53 -28.78
CA LEU A 121 0.19 19.04 -27.42
C LEU A 121 1.44 19.91 -27.23
N VAL A 122 1.28 21.17 -26.86
CA VAL A 122 2.38 22.04 -26.41
C VAL A 122 2.37 22.07 -24.88
N ALA A 123 3.50 21.74 -24.27
CA ALA A 123 3.71 21.73 -22.82
C ALA A 123 5.03 22.40 -22.43
N TYR A 124 5.18 22.80 -21.17
CA TYR A 124 6.40 23.42 -20.66
C TYR A 124 7.14 22.49 -19.69
N ALA A 125 8.46 22.46 -19.77
CA ALA A 125 9.29 21.65 -18.88
C ALA A 125 9.37 22.19 -17.45
N ASP A 126 9.09 23.48 -17.24
CA ASP A 126 9.08 24.15 -15.93
C ASP A 126 7.77 23.96 -15.15
N THR A 127 6.80 23.21 -15.70
CA THR A 127 5.52 22.88 -15.05
C THR A 127 5.43 21.40 -14.66
N PRO A 128 6.39 20.85 -13.87
CA PRO A 128 6.48 19.43 -13.61
C PRO A 128 5.32 18.87 -12.76
N LEU A 129 4.56 19.76 -12.10
CA LEU A 129 3.43 19.39 -11.26
C LEU A 129 2.13 19.13 -12.05
N LEU A 130 2.08 19.46 -13.35
CA LEU A 130 0.95 19.10 -14.22
C LEU A 130 0.78 17.59 -14.32
N ARG A 131 -0.42 17.10 -14.02
CA ARG A 131 -0.72 15.66 -14.07
C ARG A 131 -0.96 15.19 -15.50
N SER A 132 -0.57 13.95 -15.77
CA SER A 132 -0.89 13.27 -17.03
C SER A 132 -2.40 13.23 -17.32
N GLU A 133 -3.22 13.14 -16.28
CA GLU A 133 -4.68 13.14 -16.33
C GLU A 133 -5.22 14.49 -16.84
N SER A 134 -4.62 15.61 -16.41
CA SER A 134 -4.97 16.95 -16.88
C SER A 134 -4.60 17.14 -18.35
N LEU A 135 -3.43 16.66 -18.77
CA LEU A 135 -3.01 16.66 -20.19
C LEU A 135 -3.93 15.76 -21.04
N LEU A 136 -4.31 14.59 -20.54
CA LEU A 136 -5.25 13.69 -21.21
C LEU A 136 -6.65 14.31 -21.29
N GLY A 137 -7.09 14.98 -20.23
CA GLY A 137 -8.33 15.74 -20.16
C GLY A 137 -8.38 16.84 -21.23
N LEU A 138 -7.29 17.59 -21.39
CA LEU A 138 -7.12 18.59 -22.44
C LEU A 138 -7.24 17.98 -23.85
N LEU A 139 -6.45 16.95 -24.16
CA LEU A 139 -6.47 16.25 -25.45
C LEU A 139 -7.85 15.66 -25.77
N THR A 140 -8.49 15.05 -24.77
CA THR A 140 -9.81 14.45 -24.90
C THR A 140 -10.86 15.53 -25.16
N ARG A 141 -10.82 16.62 -24.40
CA ARG A 141 -11.75 17.73 -24.58
C ARG A 141 -11.60 18.37 -25.96
N HIS A 142 -10.36 18.66 -26.39
CA HIS A 142 -10.06 19.16 -27.73
C HIS A 142 -10.73 18.31 -28.82
N THR A 143 -10.54 16.99 -28.73
CA THR A 143 -11.11 16.03 -29.69
C THR A 143 -12.64 16.02 -29.65
N LEU A 144 -13.24 15.99 -28.46
CA LEU A 144 -14.69 15.86 -28.29
C LEU A 144 -15.45 17.14 -28.63
N THR A 145 -14.91 18.31 -28.30
CA THR A 145 -15.52 19.61 -28.65
C THR A 145 -15.23 20.01 -30.10
N ARG A 146 -14.27 19.33 -30.74
CA ARG A 146 -13.73 19.69 -32.05
C ARG A 146 -13.25 21.15 -32.07
N ALA A 147 -12.69 21.61 -30.96
CA ALA A 147 -12.17 22.96 -30.87
C ALA A 147 -10.96 23.11 -31.79
N ASP A 148 -10.76 24.31 -32.33
CA ASP A 148 -9.60 24.61 -33.17
C ASP A 148 -8.34 24.74 -32.29
N LEU A 149 -8.49 25.34 -31.11
CA LEU A 149 -7.45 25.41 -30.08
C LEU A 149 -8.04 24.98 -28.73
N SER A 150 -7.26 24.30 -27.91
CA SER A 150 -7.62 24.05 -26.51
C SER A 150 -6.48 24.42 -25.58
N LEU A 151 -6.79 24.88 -24.37
CA LEU A 151 -5.81 25.27 -23.36
C LEU A 151 -6.14 24.74 -21.96
N LEU A 152 -5.13 24.62 -21.09
CA LEU A 152 -5.35 24.44 -19.66
C LEU A 152 -5.68 25.78 -18.99
N SER A 153 -6.74 25.80 -18.19
CA SER A 153 -7.07 26.93 -17.33
C SER A 153 -7.20 26.50 -15.87
N ALA A 154 -7.12 27.45 -14.93
CA ALA A 154 -7.34 27.21 -13.52
C ALA A 154 -7.93 28.46 -12.86
N VAL A 155 -8.65 28.31 -11.75
CA VAL A 155 -9.08 29.45 -10.92
C VAL A 155 -8.19 29.49 -9.69
N VAL A 156 -7.47 30.59 -9.49
CA VAL A 156 -6.48 30.75 -8.41
C VAL A 156 -6.78 31.99 -7.58
N ASP A 157 -6.34 31.98 -6.33
CA ASP A 157 -6.51 33.13 -5.42
C ASP A 157 -5.61 34.30 -5.81
N ASP A 158 -4.36 34.02 -6.21
CA ASP A 158 -3.40 34.99 -6.73
C ASP A 158 -3.08 34.67 -8.20
N PRO A 159 -3.68 35.41 -9.15
CA PRO A 159 -3.47 35.16 -10.55
C PRO A 159 -2.26 35.92 -11.14
N ASP A 160 -1.51 36.70 -10.36
CA ASP A 160 -0.41 37.53 -10.86
C ASP A 160 0.64 36.72 -11.64
N GLY A 161 1.13 37.33 -12.73
CA GLY A 161 2.06 36.68 -13.66
C GLY A 161 1.44 35.82 -14.77
N TYR A 162 0.14 35.49 -14.71
CA TYR A 162 -0.54 34.66 -15.72
C TYR A 162 -1.49 35.45 -16.64
N GLY A 163 -1.77 34.94 -17.84
CA GLY A 163 -2.83 35.49 -18.69
C GLY A 163 -4.23 35.20 -18.11
N ARG A 164 -5.12 36.21 -18.00
CA ARG A 164 -6.49 36.08 -17.48
C ARG A 164 -7.46 35.61 -18.55
N VAL A 165 -8.15 34.51 -18.31
CA VAL A 165 -9.21 34.01 -19.20
C VAL A 165 -10.49 34.81 -18.96
N VAL A 166 -11.03 35.41 -20.03
CA VAL A 166 -12.31 36.11 -20.02
C VAL A 166 -13.35 35.26 -20.75
N ARG A 167 -14.51 35.10 -20.14
CA ARG A 167 -15.62 34.34 -20.71
C ARG A 167 -16.88 35.16 -20.91
N ALA A 168 -17.61 34.85 -21.98
CA ALA A 168 -18.98 35.27 -22.18
C ALA A 168 -19.82 34.05 -22.56
N GLU A 169 -20.96 33.86 -21.90
CA GLU A 169 -21.88 32.73 -22.15
C GLU A 169 -21.21 31.34 -22.08
N GLY A 170 -20.12 31.21 -21.31
CA GLY A 170 -19.35 29.98 -21.13
C GLY A 170 -18.18 29.79 -22.11
N GLU A 171 -18.14 30.58 -23.18
CA GLU A 171 -17.07 30.54 -24.20
C GLU A 171 -15.91 31.47 -23.82
N ILE A 172 -14.69 31.12 -24.22
CA ILE A 172 -13.51 31.99 -24.01
C ILE A 172 -13.51 33.08 -25.09
N THR A 173 -13.64 34.33 -24.67
CA THR A 173 -13.71 35.49 -25.57
C THR A 173 -12.47 36.36 -25.58
N ALA A 174 -11.60 36.22 -24.57
CA ALA A 174 -10.28 36.86 -24.56
C ALA A 174 -9.35 36.19 -23.55
N ILE A 175 -8.05 36.41 -23.73
CA ILE A 175 -7.02 36.15 -22.71
C ILE A 175 -6.27 37.47 -22.52
N LEU A 176 -6.34 38.08 -21.34
CA LEU A 176 -5.73 39.39 -21.04
C LEU A 176 -4.37 39.19 -20.34
N GLU A 177 -3.36 39.95 -20.72
CA GLU A 177 -2.08 39.95 -19.99
C GLU A 177 -2.24 40.79 -18.72
N SER A 178 -1.40 40.58 -17.70
CA SER A 178 -1.48 41.31 -16.43
C SER A 178 -1.51 42.83 -16.59
N SER A 179 -0.82 43.38 -17.59
CA SER A 179 -0.80 44.82 -17.90
C SER A 179 -2.10 45.37 -18.49
N GLU A 180 -2.98 44.52 -18.96
CA GLU A 180 -4.23 44.89 -19.64
C GLU A 180 -5.47 44.71 -18.74
N VAL A 181 -5.28 44.15 -17.54
CA VAL A 181 -6.36 43.96 -16.57
C VAL A 181 -6.68 45.30 -15.91
N ASP A 182 -7.88 45.83 -16.16
CA ASP A 182 -8.38 47.05 -15.53
C ASP A 182 -8.78 46.77 -14.07
N GLY A 183 -8.13 47.43 -13.11
CA GLY A 183 -8.38 47.30 -11.68
C GLY A 183 -9.75 47.82 -11.21
N THR A 184 -10.60 48.32 -12.12
CA THR A 184 -11.96 48.81 -11.84
C THR A 184 -13.08 47.79 -12.13
N ALA A 185 -12.73 46.57 -12.58
CA ALA A 185 -13.70 45.51 -12.83
C ALA A 185 -14.48 45.12 -11.55
N ALA A 186 -15.78 44.86 -11.69
CA ALA A 186 -16.68 44.56 -10.57
C ALA A 186 -16.37 43.22 -9.87
N GLU A 187 -15.72 42.29 -10.57
CA GLU A 187 -15.26 41.00 -10.05
C GLU A 187 -13.81 40.75 -10.48
N PRO A 188 -12.95 40.21 -9.59
CA PRO A 188 -11.57 39.90 -9.93
C PRO A 188 -11.50 38.76 -10.95
N LEU A 189 -10.73 38.97 -12.02
CA LEU A 189 -10.44 37.93 -13.01
C LEU A 189 -9.44 36.93 -12.40
N THR A 190 -9.95 35.82 -11.86
CA THR A 190 -9.18 34.77 -11.17
C THR A 190 -8.94 33.52 -12.02
N GLU A 191 -9.62 33.37 -13.17
CA GLU A 191 -9.32 32.29 -14.10
C GLU A 191 -8.07 32.64 -14.93
N ILE A 192 -7.05 31.80 -14.85
CA ILE A 192 -5.76 31.96 -15.52
C ILE A 192 -5.56 30.92 -16.62
N ASN A 193 -4.76 31.30 -17.60
CA ASN A 193 -4.23 30.42 -18.64
C ASN A 193 -2.91 29.79 -18.16
N VAL A 194 -2.90 28.46 -18.03
CA VAL A 194 -1.77 27.68 -17.50
C VAL A 194 -0.72 27.39 -18.59
N GLY A 195 -1.05 27.65 -19.87
CA GLY A 195 -0.06 27.65 -20.95
C GLY A 195 0.15 26.33 -21.71
N ALA A 196 -0.44 25.20 -21.29
CA ALA A 196 -0.45 24.02 -22.14
C ALA A 196 -1.56 24.13 -23.21
N TYR A 197 -1.24 23.87 -24.48
CA TYR A 197 -2.17 24.02 -25.61
C TYR A 197 -2.29 22.75 -26.45
N VAL A 198 -3.43 22.57 -27.12
CA VAL A 198 -3.62 21.54 -28.14
C VAL A 198 -4.25 22.17 -29.38
N ALA A 199 -3.63 21.96 -30.54
CA ALA A 199 -4.15 22.37 -31.84
C ALA A 199 -3.65 21.44 -32.96
N ALA A 200 -4.33 21.47 -34.10
CA ALA A 200 -3.84 20.84 -35.31
C ALA A 200 -2.55 21.55 -35.82
N PRO A 201 -1.56 20.81 -36.36
CA PRO A 201 -0.32 21.38 -36.91
C PRO A 201 -0.56 22.51 -37.90
N SER A 202 -1.55 22.35 -38.78
CA SER A 202 -1.89 23.34 -39.81
C SER A 202 -2.28 24.70 -39.21
N LEU A 203 -3.09 24.68 -38.15
CA LEU A 203 -3.47 25.87 -37.41
C LEU A 203 -2.30 26.41 -36.58
N LEU A 204 -1.67 25.54 -35.79
CA LEU A 204 -0.65 25.91 -34.82
C LEU A 204 0.51 26.64 -35.48
N PHE A 205 1.17 25.99 -36.45
CA PHE A 205 2.35 26.57 -37.10
C PHE A 205 1.98 27.72 -38.04
N GLY A 206 0.79 27.69 -38.67
CA GLY A 206 0.33 28.75 -39.56
C GLY A 206 -0.04 30.06 -38.84
N GLU A 207 -0.53 30.01 -37.59
CA GLU A 207 -0.73 31.19 -36.76
C GLU A 207 0.59 31.66 -36.12
N LEU A 208 1.43 30.73 -35.64
CA LEU A 208 2.75 31.05 -35.05
C LEU A 208 3.68 31.77 -36.03
N GLU A 209 3.74 31.32 -37.29
CA GLU A 209 4.57 31.97 -38.32
C GLU A 209 4.14 33.42 -38.58
N ARG A 210 2.82 33.68 -38.62
CA ARG A 210 2.26 35.03 -38.76
C ARG A 210 2.53 35.91 -37.55
N MET A 211 2.46 35.32 -36.35
CA MET A 211 2.68 35.99 -35.08
C MET A 211 4.15 36.42 -34.94
N VAL A 212 5.08 35.48 -35.12
CA VAL A 212 6.54 35.70 -35.01
C VAL A 212 7.03 36.68 -36.08
N THR A 213 6.55 36.57 -37.33
CA THR A 213 6.88 37.55 -38.38
C THR A 213 6.37 38.96 -38.06
N GLY A 214 5.29 39.06 -37.28
CA GLY A 214 4.72 40.32 -36.81
C GLY A 214 5.42 40.90 -35.58
N GLY A 215 6.47 40.26 -35.04
CA GLY A 215 7.19 40.69 -33.85
C GLY A 215 6.59 40.20 -32.52
N GLU A 216 5.60 39.30 -32.57
CA GLU A 216 4.97 38.72 -31.39
C GLU A 216 5.54 37.33 -31.12
N HIS A 217 6.11 37.10 -29.93
CA HIS A 217 6.85 35.87 -29.65
C HIS A 217 6.30 35.06 -28.47
N ARG A 218 5.22 35.51 -27.80
CA ARG A 218 4.61 34.78 -26.68
C ARG A 218 3.48 33.87 -27.15
N LEU A 219 3.42 32.66 -26.63
CA LEU A 219 2.38 31.70 -26.97
C LEU A 219 0.96 32.14 -26.53
N THR A 220 0.84 33.05 -25.56
CA THR A 220 -0.46 33.65 -25.16
C THR A 220 -1.13 34.41 -26.30
N GLU A 221 -0.35 35.00 -27.21
CA GLU A 221 -0.85 35.69 -28.41
C GLU A 221 -1.48 34.73 -29.43
N LEU A 222 -1.10 33.45 -29.45
CA LEU A 222 -1.72 32.44 -30.31
C LEU A 222 -3.21 32.33 -30.01
N ALA A 223 -3.57 32.22 -28.73
CA ALA A 223 -4.96 32.09 -28.32
C ALA A 223 -5.77 33.34 -28.72
N ARG A 224 -5.23 34.54 -28.52
CA ARG A 224 -5.86 35.81 -28.93
C ARG A 224 -6.14 35.86 -30.43
N ARG A 225 -5.18 35.45 -31.24
CA ARG A 225 -5.31 35.41 -32.71
C ARG A 225 -6.35 34.39 -33.16
N VAL A 226 -6.39 33.22 -32.53
CA VAL A 226 -7.40 32.19 -32.82
C VAL A 226 -8.80 32.70 -32.48
N ILE A 227 -8.99 33.36 -31.33
CA ILE A 227 -10.27 33.99 -30.95
C ILE A 227 -10.64 35.08 -31.96
N GLY A 228 -9.70 35.99 -32.27
CA GLY A 228 -9.93 37.09 -33.22
C GLY A 228 -10.27 36.61 -34.64
N ALA A 229 -9.83 35.41 -35.02
CA ALA A 229 -10.18 34.75 -36.27
C ALA A 229 -11.57 34.05 -36.23
N GLY A 230 -12.31 34.14 -35.13
CA GLY A 230 -13.61 33.50 -34.96
C GLY A 230 -13.56 31.97 -34.84
N LYS A 231 -12.39 31.42 -34.52
CA LYS A 231 -12.18 29.97 -34.34
C LYS A 231 -12.60 29.55 -32.93
N ARG A 232 -12.98 28.29 -32.76
CA ARG A 232 -13.51 27.75 -31.50
C ARG A 232 -12.37 27.42 -30.54
N ILE A 233 -12.47 27.93 -29.33
CA ILE A 233 -11.55 27.60 -28.24
C ILE A 233 -12.26 26.80 -27.16
N ALA A 234 -11.63 25.73 -26.70
CA ALA A 234 -12.05 25.03 -25.50
C ALA A 234 -10.97 25.11 -24.42
N SER A 235 -11.35 24.83 -23.18
CA SER A 235 -10.37 24.72 -22.09
C SER A 235 -10.72 23.57 -21.17
N TYR A 236 -9.68 22.88 -20.69
CA TYR A 236 -9.80 21.94 -19.60
C TYR A 236 -9.37 22.66 -18.32
N ARG A 237 -10.32 22.83 -17.40
CA ARG A 237 -10.10 23.58 -16.15
C ARG A 237 -9.54 22.65 -15.08
N ILE A 238 -8.29 22.90 -14.68
CA ILE A 238 -7.63 22.30 -13.53
C ILE A 238 -8.29 22.83 -12.25
N VAL A 239 -8.52 21.93 -11.29
CA VAL A 239 -9.11 22.25 -9.99
C VAL A 239 -8.06 22.16 -8.87
N ASP A 240 -7.09 21.27 -9.00
CA ASP A 240 -5.93 21.19 -8.10
C ASP A 240 -4.91 22.28 -8.47
N VAL A 241 -4.95 23.40 -7.75
CA VAL A 241 -4.09 24.56 -8.01
C VAL A 241 -2.60 24.25 -7.81
N ASP A 242 -2.24 23.17 -7.10
CA ASP A 242 -0.85 22.74 -6.99
C ASP A 242 -0.26 22.30 -8.34
N GLU A 243 -1.10 21.82 -9.29
CA GLU A 243 -0.63 21.47 -10.64
C GLU A 243 -0.18 22.68 -11.47
N VAL A 244 -0.68 23.88 -11.13
CA VAL A 244 -0.52 25.08 -11.95
C VAL A 244 0.82 25.78 -11.72
N ARG A 245 1.49 25.44 -10.62
CA ARG A 245 2.73 26.09 -10.20
C ARG A 245 3.89 25.70 -11.12
N GLY A 246 4.44 26.68 -11.83
CA GLY A 246 5.72 26.57 -12.52
C GLY A 246 6.91 26.73 -11.57
N ILE A 247 8.11 26.39 -12.05
CA ILE A 247 9.37 26.54 -11.31
C ILE A 247 10.27 27.53 -12.03
N ASN A 248 10.28 28.77 -11.57
CA ASN A 248 11.12 29.86 -12.07
C ASN A 248 12.10 30.39 -11.01
N THR A 249 11.93 29.98 -9.75
CA THR A 249 12.78 30.38 -8.61
C THR A 249 13.14 29.19 -7.72
N PRO A 250 14.23 29.28 -6.91
CA PRO A 250 14.56 28.27 -5.91
C PRO A 250 13.46 28.05 -4.86
N ASP A 251 12.71 29.10 -4.49
CA ASP A 251 11.61 28.99 -3.52
C ASP A 251 10.44 28.19 -4.09
N GLU A 252 10.11 28.38 -5.37
CA GLU A 252 9.11 27.58 -6.08
C GLU A 252 9.56 26.12 -6.22
N LEU A 253 10.85 25.87 -6.45
CA LEU A 253 11.40 24.51 -6.49
C LEU A 253 11.23 23.80 -5.13
N ALA A 254 11.50 24.50 -4.02
CA ALA A 254 11.30 23.95 -2.68
C ALA A 254 9.81 23.63 -2.40
N GLN A 255 8.91 24.54 -2.78
CA GLN A 255 7.47 24.31 -2.67
C GLN A 255 7.00 23.13 -3.54
N ALA A 256 7.53 23.00 -4.76
CA ALA A 256 7.24 21.88 -5.63
C ALA A 256 7.74 20.55 -5.03
N ALA A 257 8.89 20.54 -4.38
CA ALA A 257 9.41 19.35 -3.69
C ALA A 257 8.47 18.89 -2.57
N ASP A 258 7.95 19.83 -1.77
CA ASP A 258 6.94 19.52 -0.76
C ASP A 258 5.67 18.94 -1.37
N ILE A 259 5.20 19.48 -2.50
CA ILE A 259 4.01 18.96 -3.21
C ILE A 259 4.26 17.56 -3.76
N VAL A 260 5.42 17.30 -4.38
CA VAL A 260 5.77 15.96 -4.88
C VAL A 260 5.82 14.96 -3.74
N LEU A 261 6.45 15.31 -2.62
CA LEU A 261 6.52 14.46 -1.45
C LEU A 261 5.13 14.20 -0.85
N LYS A 262 4.30 15.23 -0.69
CA LYS A 262 2.90 15.08 -0.26
C LYS A 262 2.13 14.13 -1.17
N ARG A 263 2.27 14.27 -2.50
CA ARG A 263 1.58 13.42 -3.48
C ARG A 263 1.95 11.93 -3.35
N LEU A 264 3.17 11.59 -2.90
CA LEU A 264 3.55 10.20 -2.60
C LEU A 264 2.70 9.58 -1.47
N PHE A 265 2.12 10.43 -0.62
CA PHE A 265 1.38 10.02 0.57
C PHE A 265 -0.12 10.33 0.51
N VAL A 266 -0.61 11.00 -0.53
CA VAL A 266 -2.05 11.14 -0.79
C VAL A 266 -2.61 9.74 -0.96
N PRO A 267 -3.59 9.30 -0.13
CA PRO A 267 -4.25 8.03 -0.34
C PRO A 267 -4.88 8.06 -1.72
N THR A 268 -4.29 7.33 -2.67
CA THR A 268 -4.94 7.09 -3.94
C THR A 268 -6.16 6.26 -3.61
N LYS A 269 -7.35 6.80 -3.89
CA LYS A 269 -8.51 5.92 -4.02
C LYS A 269 -8.07 4.87 -5.03
N ASN A 270 -8.04 3.59 -4.65
CA ASN A 270 -7.50 2.52 -5.49
C ASN A 270 -8.48 2.19 -6.63
N THR A 271 -8.93 3.22 -7.34
CA THR A 271 -9.44 3.19 -8.70
C THR A 271 -8.35 2.73 -9.68
N ASP A 272 -7.09 2.80 -9.25
CA ASP A 272 -5.98 2.14 -9.92
C ASP A 272 -6.17 0.64 -9.82
N THR A 273 -6.16 -0.04 -10.96
CA THR A 273 -6.19 -1.50 -11.01
C THR A 273 -4.84 -2.11 -10.56
N LYS A 274 -4.02 -1.38 -9.80
CA LYS A 274 -2.68 -1.81 -9.40
C LYS A 274 -2.74 -2.69 -8.15
N ILE A 275 -1.91 -3.73 -8.19
CA ILE A 275 -1.64 -4.62 -7.07
C ILE A 275 -0.52 -3.98 -6.25
N VAL A 276 -0.70 -3.89 -4.94
CA VAL A 276 0.34 -3.41 -4.00
C VAL A 276 0.41 -4.38 -2.82
N PHE A 277 1.58 -4.97 -2.58
CA PHE A 277 1.78 -5.88 -1.46
C PHE A 277 2.03 -5.09 -0.16
N GLY A 278 1.25 -5.42 0.87
CA GLY A 278 1.54 -5.01 2.25
C GLY A 278 2.24 -6.12 3.03
N THR A 279 2.43 -5.89 4.33
CA THR A 279 3.10 -6.84 5.25
C THR A 279 2.41 -8.20 5.38
N GLY A 280 1.12 -8.28 5.01
CA GLY A 280 0.29 -9.48 5.13
C GLY A 280 -0.46 -9.79 3.84
N GLY A 281 0.22 -9.67 2.70
CA GLY A 281 -0.32 -9.92 1.35
C GLY A 281 -0.84 -8.67 0.65
N TRP A 282 -1.46 -8.87 -0.53
CA TRP A 282 -2.15 -7.81 -1.25
C TRP A 282 -3.59 -7.68 -0.72
N ARG A 283 -4.04 -6.46 -0.44
CA ARG A 283 -5.41 -6.16 0.01
C ARG A 283 -5.96 -4.96 -0.73
N ALA A 284 -7.24 -4.99 -1.08
CA ALA A 284 -7.93 -3.86 -1.68
C ALA A 284 -9.44 -3.95 -1.46
N VAL A 285 -10.13 -2.83 -1.69
CA VAL A 285 -11.59 -2.76 -1.67
C VAL A 285 -12.16 -3.49 -2.89
N ILE A 286 -13.18 -4.31 -2.67
CA ILE A 286 -13.89 -5.07 -3.71
C ILE A 286 -14.53 -4.10 -4.72
N GLY A 287 -14.28 -4.35 -6.01
CA GLY A 287 -14.82 -3.54 -7.11
C GLY A 287 -14.00 -2.28 -7.42
N GLU A 288 -13.04 -1.92 -6.56
CA GLU A 288 -12.00 -0.93 -6.85
C GLU A 288 -10.71 -1.68 -7.19
N GLY A 289 -9.74 -1.73 -6.27
CA GLY A 289 -8.48 -2.43 -6.49
C GLY A 289 -8.61 -3.95 -6.46
N TYR A 290 -9.56 -4.52 -5.71
CA TYR A 290 -9.74 -5.97 -5.65
C TYR A 290 -10.76 -6.46 -6.69
N THR A 291 -10.24 -7.05 -7.77
CA THR A 291 -11.02 -7.63 -8.87
C THR A 291 -10.51 -9.01 -9.23
N LEU A 292 -11.37 -9.86 -9.83
CA LEU A 292 -10.94 -11.17 -10.33
C LEU A 292 -9.87 -11.05 -11.43
N ALA A 293 -9.84 -9.94 -12.19
CA ALA A 293 -8.78 -9.66 -13.15
C ALA A 293 -7.42 -9.49 -12.44
N ASN A 294 -7.40 -8.78 -11.31
CA ASN A 294 -6.18 -8.58 -10.52
C ASN A 294 -5.74 -9.86 -9.81
N VAL A 295 -6.68 -10.62 -9.26
CA VAL A 295 -6.42 -11.97 -8.73
C VAL A 295 -5.71 -12.81 -9.79
N ARG A 296 -6.25 -12.87 -11.01
CA ARG A 296 -5.66 -13.65 -12.10
C ARG A 296 -4.28 -13.16 -12.53
N ARG A 297 -4.08 -11.85 -12.66
CA ARG A 297 -2.77 -11.27 -13.00
C ARG A 297 -1.72 -11.58 -11.92
N LEU A 298 -2.10 -11.47 -10.65
CA LEU A 298 -1.21 -11.83 -9.55
C LEU A 298 -0.85 -13.33 -9.58
N CYS A 299 -1.83 -14.20 -9.75
CA CYS A 299 -1.59 -15.64 -9.87
C CYS A 299 -0.75 -15.97 -11.11
N GLN A 300 -0.87 -15.23 -12.21
CA GLN A 300 -0.04 -15.43 -13.40
C GLN A 300 1.42 -15.07 -13.11
N ALA A 301 1.68 -13.95 -12.42
CA ALA A 301 3.04 -13.58 -11.99
C ALA A 301 3.65 -14.64 -11.05
N ILE A 302 2.86 -15.18 -10.11
CA ILE A 302 3.32 -16.24 -9.20
C ILE A 302 3.54 -17.57 -9.96
N ALA A 303 2.68 -17.92 -10.92
CA ALA A 303 2.87 -19.08 -11.78
C ALA A 303 4.16 -18.97 -12.61
N ASN A 304 4.43 -17.79 -13.19
CA ASN A 304 5.66 -17.50 -13.91
C ASN A 304 6.89 -17.67 -13.00
N GLU A 305 6.86 -17.15 -11.77
CA GLU A 305 7.96 -17.36 -10.82
C GLU A 305 8.13 -18.84 -10.46
N THR A 306 7.02 -19.56 -10.24
CA THR A 306 7.04 -20.99 -9.93
C THR A 306 7.78 -21.77 -11.01
N ILE A 307 7.52 -21.47 -12.29
CA ILE A 307 8.20 -22.08 -13.45
C ILE A 307 9.66 -21.62 -13.53
N ARG A 308 9.95 -20.32 -13.37
CA ARG A 308 11.33 -19.79 -13.40
C ARG A 308 12.23 -20.45 -12.35
N ARG A 309 11.66 -20.81 -11.19
CA ARG A 309 12.35 -21.50 -10.10
C ARG A 309 12.39 -23.03 -10.25
N GLY A 310 11.73 -23.59 -11.28
CA GLY A 310 11.61 -25.04 -11.47
C GLY A 310 10.84 -25.74 -10.35
N LEU A 311 9.83 -25.06 -9.78
CA LEU A 311 8.99 -25.55 -8.69
C LEU A 311 7.60 -25.99 -9.17
N ASP A 312 7.31 -25.88 -10.46
CA ASP A 312 6.03 -26.20 -11.09
C ASP A 312 5.57 -27.65 -10.86
N GLY A 313 6.52 -28.59 -10.79
CA GLY A 313 6.26 -29.99 -10.46
C GLY A 313 5.77 -30.24 -9.01
N LYS A 314 5.86 -29.24 -8.12
CA LYS A 314 5.38 -29.34 -6.73
C LYS A 314 3.91 -28.91 -6.57
N GLY A 315 3.34 -28.24 -7.57
CA GLY A 315 1.98 -27.69 -7.49
C GLY A 315 1.81 -26.60 -6.44
N VAL A 316 0.56 -26.17 -6.22
CA VAL A 316 0.16 -25.17 -5.23
C VAL A 316 -1.05 -25.64 -4.43
N VAL A 317 -1.23 -25.10 -3.22
CA VAL A 317 -2.45 -25.26 -2.42
C VAL A 317 -3.18 -23.94 -2.25
N ILE A 318 -4.49 -23.92 -2.47
CA ILE A 318 -5.29 -22.69 -2.50
C ILE A 318 -6.52 -22.82 -1.61
N GLY A 319 -6.76 -21.84 -0.73
CA GLY A 319 -7.95 -21.72 0.11
C GLY A 319 -8.52 -20.30 0.14
N GLY A 320 -9.60 -20.10 0.88
CA GLY A 320 -10.20 -18.79 1.10
C GLY A 320 -11.00 -18.74 2.39
N ASP A 321 -11.15 -17.53 2.95
CA ASP A 321 -11.99 -17.28 4.10
C ASP A 321 -13.47 -17.07 3.71
N ARG A 322 -14.30 -16.66 4.67
CA ARG A 322 -15.76 -16.52 4.51
C ARG A 322 -16.22 -15.21 3.87
N ARG A 323 -15.29 -14.38 3.38
CA ARG A 323 -15.63 -13.08 2.79
C ARG A 323 -16.34 -13.24 1.46
N PHE A 324 -17.07 -12.19 1.08
CA PHE A 324 -17.62 -12.08 -0.27
C PHE A 324 -16.49 -12.20 -1.31
N LEU A 325 -16.73 -13.01 -2.36
CA LEU A 325 -15.79 -13.37 -3.44
C LEU A 325 -14.58 -14.23 -3.06
N SER A 326 -14.41 -14.67 -1.81
CA SER A 326 -13.23 -15.46 -1.45
C SER A 326 -13.16 -16.79 -2.19
N ARG A 327 -14.29 -17.50 -2.30
CA ARG A 327 -14.37 -18.77 -3.04
C ARG A 327 -14.15 -18.60 -4.54
N GLU A 328 -14.80 -17.61 -5.14
CA GLU A 328 -14.68 -17.30 -6.57
C GLU A 328 -13.25 -16.89 -6.93
N SER A 329 -12.57 -16.17 -6.03
CA SER A 329 -11.17 -15.77 -6.22
C SER A 329 -10.22 -16.95 -6.08
N ALA A 330 -10.46 -17.88 -5.14
CA ALA A 330 -9.69 -19.12 -5.02
C ALA A 330 -9.83 -20.00 -6.27
N VAL A 331 -11.04 -20.09 -6.84
CA VAL A 331 -11.29 -20.76 -8.12
C VAL A 331 -10.57 -20.04 -9.26
N ALA A 332 -10.69 -18.72 -9.37
CA ALA A 332 -10.00 -17.95 -10.40
C ALA A 332 -8.48 -18.10 -10.34
N ALA A 333 -7.90 -18.18 -9.13
CA ALA A 333 -6.49 -18.51 -8.93
C ALA A 333 -6.15 -19.91 -9.46
N ALA A 334 -6.97 -20.92 -9.10
CA ALA A 334 -6.79 -22.30 -9.57
C ALA A 334 -6.84 -22.42 -11.11
N GLU A 335 -7.74 -21.67 -11.77
CA GLU A 335 -7.81 -21.62 -13.24
C GLU A 335 -6.50 -21.15 -13.87
N VAL A 336 -5.82 -20.16 -13.27
CA VAL A 336 -4.54 -19.64 -13.77
C VAL A 336 -3.44 -20.68 -13.62
N PHE A 337 -3.26 -21.22 -12.41
CA PHE A 337 -2.22 -22.23 -12.17
C PHE A 337 -2.43 -23.47 -13.05
N ALA A 338 -3.67 -23.94 -13.19
CA ALA A 338 -4.01 -25.04 -14.08
C ALA A 338 -3.74 -24.72 -15.56
N GLY A 339 -4.05 -23.50 -16.01
CA GLY A 339 -3.73 -23.02 -17.37
C GLY A 339 -2.23 -23.03 -17.67
N ASN A 340 -1.41 -22.86 -16.64
CA ASN A 340 0.05 -22.92 -16.71
C ASN A 340 0.61 -24.33 -16.42
N ASN A 341 -0.23 -25.38 -16.42
CA ASN A 341 0.12 -26.78 -16.14
C ASN A 341 0.69 -27.03 -14.72
N ILE A 342 0.37 -26.17 -13.75
CA ILE A 342 0.76 -26.34 -12.36
C ILE A 342 -0.39 -27.04 -11.63
N ALA A 343 -0.10 -28.16 -10.99
CA ALA A 343 -1.11 -28.90 -10.22
C ALA A 343 -1.63 -28.06 -9.04
N VAL A 344 -2.93 -28.14 -8.78
CA VAL A 344 -3.59 -27.37 -7.71
C VAL A 344 -4.32 -28.29 -6.77
N THR A 345 -4.01 -28.19 -5.48
CA THR A 345 -4.89 -28.66 -4.41
C THR A 345 -5.81 -27.52 -4.01
N LEU A 346 -7.08 -27.58 -4.38
CA LEU A 346 -8.08 -26.58 -4.02
C LEU A 346 -8.79 -27.03 -2.74
N LEU A 347 -8.75 -26.20 -1.70
CA LEU A 347 -9.44 -26.49 -0.46
C LEU A 347 -10.95 -26.21 -0.65
N PRO A 348 -11.84 -27.20 -0.47
CA PRO A 348 -13.25 -27.06 -0.79
C PRO A 348 -14.05 -26.31 0.27
N ASP A 349 -13.50 -26.10 1.46
CA ASP A 349 -14.12 -25.46 2.61
C ASP A 349 -13.65 -24.01 2.76
N ASP A 350 -14.42 -23.19 3.49
CA ASP A 350 -13.90 -21.93 4.01
C ASP A 350 -12.86 -22.26 5.09
N VAL A 351 -11.59 -21.91 4.90
CA VAL A 351 -10.47 -22.39 5.72
C VAL A 351 -9.72 -21.26 6.39
N PRO A 352 -9.16 -21.48 7.60
CA PRO A 352 -8.34 -20.49 8.27
C PRO A 352 -6.98 -20.34 7.58
N THR A 353 -6.39 -19.15 7.66
CA THR A 353 -5.00 -18.89 7.21
C THR A 353 -3.99 -19.91 7.74
N PRO A 354 -3.94 -20.25 9.05
CA PRO A 354 -2.99 -21.24 9.56
C PRO A 354 -3.09 -22.62 8.90
N LEU A 355 -4.27 -23.06 8.44
CA LEU A 355 -4.40 -24.32 7.72
C LEU A 355 -3.69 -24.26 6.37
N VAL A 356 -3.76 -23.15 5.65
CA VAL A 356 -3.02 -22.98 4.37
C VAL A 356 -1.51 -22.90 4.61
N THR A 357 -1.09 -22.20 5.67
CA THR A 357 0.30 -22.14 6.13
C THR A 357 0.85 -23.53 6.46
N PHE A 358 0.06 -24.39 7.10
CA PHE A 358 0.37 -25.80 7.38
C PHE A 358 0.38 -26.66 6.11
N ALA A 359 -0.60 -26.46 5.23
CA ALA A 359 -0.81 -27.30 4.05
C ALA A 359 0.34 -27.22 3.05
N ALA A 360 0.98 -26.05 2.89
CA ALA A 360 2.10 -25.85 1.98
C ALA A 360 3.27 -26.83 2.26
N PRO A 361 3.86 -26.86 3.47
CA PRO A 361 4.90 -27.84 3.80
C PRO A 361 4.36 -29.27 3.89
N TYR A 362 3.13 -29.47 4.39
CA TYR A 362 2.52 -30.81 4.49
C TYR A 362 2.39 -31.52 3.13
N LEU A 363 2.01 -30.79 2.08
CA LEU A 363 1.93 -31.31 0.72
C LEU A 363 3.25 -31.21 -0.06
N GLY A 364 4.24 -30.49 0.47
CA GLY A 364 5.44 -30.11 -0.27
C GLY A 364 5.16 -29.19 -1.46
N ALA A 365 4.07 -28.42 -1.41
CA ALA A 365 3.64 -27.52 -2.48
C ALA A 365 4.61 -26.34 -2.66
N ALA A 366 4.76 -25.83 -3.89
CA ALA A 366 5.61 -24.68 -4.15
C ALA A 366 5.18 -23.44 -3.35
N TYR A 367 3.85 -23.23 -3.30
CA TYR A 367 3.23 -22.12 -2.60
C TYR A 367 1.89 -22.54 -1.97
N GLY A 368 1.59 -21.95 -0.81
CA GLY A 368 0.25 -21.88 -0.24
C GLY A 368 -0.37 -20.51 -0.50
N ILE A 369 -1.62 -20.47 -0.96
CA ILE A 369 -2.30 -19.22 -1.29
C ILE A 369 -3.64 -19.20 -0.55
N ILE A 370 -3.92 -18.09 0.15
CA ILE A 370 -5.22 -17.90 0.77
C ILE A 370 -5.84 -16.56 0.38
N VAL A 371 -7.11 -16.60 0.01
CA VAL A 371 -7.92 -15.42 -0.23
C VAL A 371 -8.53 -14.94 1.09
N THR A 372 -8.08 -13.78 1.56
CA THR A 372 -8.56 -13.15 2.79
C THR A 372 -8.01 -11.73 2.94
N SER A 373 -8.73 -10.87 3.66
CA SER A 373 -8.22 -9.61 4.20
C SER A 373 -8.12 -9.60 5.74
N SER A 374 -8.09 -10.77 6.39
CA SER A 374 -7.93 -10.97 7.84
C SER A 374 -8.99 -10.23 8.67
N HIS A 375 -8.63 -9.13 9.32
CA HIS A 375 -9.48 -8.35 10.21
C HIS A 375 -10.08 -7.11 9.52
N ASN A 376 -9.80 -6.86 8.24
CA ASN A 376 -10.34 -5.69 7.54
C ASN A 376 -11.88 -5.72 7.48
N PRO A 377 -12.56 -4.57 7.31
CA PRO A 377 -14.01 -4.53 7.08
C PRO A 377 -14.50 -5.40 5.91
N PRO A 378 -15.79 -5.74 5.84
CA PRO A 378 -16.34 -6.69 4.86
C PRO A 378 -16.15 -6.30 3.38
N GLU A 379 -16.05 -5.00 3.08
CA GLU A 379 -15.83 -4.48 1.73
C GLU A 379 -14.40 -4.71 1.20
N TRP A 380 -13.49 -5.19 2.05
CA TRP A 380 -12.13 -5.54 1.68
C TRP A 380 -11.98 -7.04 1.45
N ASN A 381 -11.20 -7.40 0.43
CA ASN A 381 -10.65 -8.74 0.27
C ASN A 381 -9.15 -8.65 -0.07
N GLY A 382 -8.46 -9.79 -0.13
CA GLY A 382 -7.02 -9.84 -0.32
C GLY A 382 -6.52 -11.22 -0.71
N MET A 383 -5.22 -11.34 -0.89
CA MET A 383 -4.54 -12.60 -1.14
C MET A 383 -3.20 -12.61 -0.41
N LYS A 384 -2.98 -13.66 0.38
CA LYS A 384 -1.70 -13.99 1.01
C LYS A 384 -1.05 -15.13 0.23
N VAL A 385 0.27 -15.09 0.16
CA VAL A 385 1.11 -16.14 -0.44
C VAL A 385 2.08 -16.60 0.62
N PHE A 386 2.27 -17.91 0.73
CA PHE A 386 3.21 -18.58 1.62
C PHE A 386 4.15 -19.44 0.78
N ARG A 387 5.43 -19.45 1.13
CA ARG A 387 6.44 -20.32 0.50
C ARG A 387 6.18 -21.78 0.86
N GLN A 388 6.94 -22.67 0.24
CA GLN A 388 6.88 -24.11 0.50
C GLN A 388 7.03 -24.49 1.99
N ASP A 389 7.79 -23.73 2.78
CA ASP A 389 7.97 -23.97 4.22
C ASP A 389 6.86 -23.34 5.09
N GLY A 390 5.85 -22.71 4.48
CA GLY A 390 4.80 -21.97 5.16
C GLY A 390 5.18 -20.54 5.55
N SER A 391 6.41 -20.09 5.31
CA SER A 391 6.81 -18.70 5.63
C SER A 391 6.21 -17.69 4.65
N LEU A 392 6.02 -16.46 5.10
CA LEU A 392 5.68 -15.34 4.22
C LEU A 392 6.89 -14.98 3.31
N PRO A 393 6.66 -14.65 2.03
CA PRO A 393 7.68 -14.08 1.15
C PRO A 393 8.32 -12.82 1.76
N LEU A 394 9.60 -12.61 1.43
CA LEU A 394 10.34 -11.39 1.75
C LEU A 394 9.96 -10.28 0.77
N ASP A 395 10.38 -9.04 1.09
CA ASP A 395 9.96 -7.85 0.32
C ASP A 395 10.39 -7.93 -1.15
N ASP A 396 11.60 -8.42 -1.42
CA ASP A 396 12.13 -8.61 -2.77
C ASP A 396 11.36 -9.65 -3.61
N GLU A 397 10.73 -10.64 -2.97
CA GLU A 397 9.85 -11.57 -3.65
C GLU A 397 8.48 -10.95 -3.94
N THR A 398 7.88 -10.26 -2.95
CA THR A 398 6.59 -9.60 -3.15
C THR A 398 6.65 -8.48 -4.17
N ASP A 399 7.74 -7.71 -4.20
CA ASP A 399 7.96 -6.64 -5.17
C ASP A 399 8.05 -7.20 -6.59
N ARG A 400 8.72 -8.35 -6.78
CA ARG A 400 8.76 -9.03 -8.08
C ARG A 400 7.39 -9.52 -8.53
N TYR A 401 6.59 -10.10 -7.64
CA TYR A 401 5.20 -10.50 -7.96
C TYR A 401 4.35 -9.29 -8.34
N GLN A 402 4.49 -8.21 -7.57
CA GLN A 402 3.77 -6.96 -7.75
C GLN A 402 4.07 -6.32 -9.11
N ASP A 403 5.35 -6.12 -9.40
CA ASP A 403 5.81 -5.42 -10.60
C ASP A 403 5.43 -6.19 -11.87
N GLU A 404 5.61 -7.51 -11.86
CA GLU A 404 5.21 -8.35 -12.98
C GLU A 404 3.68 -8.35 -13.15
N ALA A 405 2.90 -8.55 -12.08
CA ALA A 405 1.44 -8.54 -12.17
C ALA A 405 0.89 -7.20 -12.66
N ASN A 406 1.52 -6.08 -12.28
CA ASN A 406 1.16 -4.74 -12.74
C ASN A 406 1.58 -4.46 -14.19
N ALA A 407 2.60 -5.15 -14.70
CA ALA A 407 3.02 -5.07 -16.10
C ALA A 407 2.13 -5.93 -17.04
N LEU A 408 1.50 -6.98 -16.51
CA LEU A 408 0.58 -7.84 -17.26
C LEU A 408 -0.77 -7.16 -17.52
N SER A 409 -1.30 -7.36 -18.72
CA SER A 409 -2.69 -7.11 -19.06
C SER A 409 -3.56 -8.35 -18.78
N VAL A 410 -4.88 -8.23 -18.93
CA VAL A 410 -5.80 -9.37 -18.80
C VAL A 410 -5.58 -10.39 -19.91
N ASP A 411 -5.16 -9.95 -21.10
CA ASP A 411 -4.93 -10.82 -22.26
C ASP A 411 -3.65 -11.66 -22.12
N ASP A 412 -2.76 -11.29 -21.19
CA ASP A 412 -1.53 -12.05 -20.90
C ASP A 412 -1.76 -13.19 -19.88
N VAL A 413 -2.95 -13.30 -19.30
CA VAL A 413 -3.29 -14.34 -18.32
C VAL A 413 -3.70 -15.62 -19.03
N ILE A 414 -3.03 -16.73 -18.71
CA ILE A 414 -3.36 -18.06 -19.20
C ILE A 414 -4.29 -18.73 -18.19
N THR A 415 -5.48 -19.13 -18.63
CA THR A 415 -6.45 -19.84 -17.78
C THR A 415 -6.90 -21.15 -18.40
N LEU A 416 -7.25 -22.10 -17.54
CA LEU A 416 -8.00 -23.30 -17.90
C LEU A 416 -9.32 -23.29 -17.13
N ASP A 417 -10.44 -23.49 -17.83
CA ASP A 417 -11.76 -23.63 -17.21
C ASP A 417 -11.73 -24.65 -16.06
N ILE A 418 -12.31 -24.28 -14.91
CA ILE A 418 -12.19 -25.06 -13.68
C ILE A 418 -12.74 -26.49 -13.83
N ASP A 419 -13.81 -26.68 -14.59
CA ASP A 419 -14.41 -28.01 -14.77
C ASP A 419 -13.56 -28.87 -15.71
N VAL A 420 -12.91 -28.26 -16.71
CA VAL A 420 -11.90 -28.95 -17.53
C VAL A 420 -10.69 -29.33 -16.68
N ALA A 421 -10.18 -28.41 -15.86
CA ALA A 421 -9.02 -28.63 -15.01
C ALA A 421 -9.23 -29.75 -13.98
N ARG A 422 -10.43 -29.81 -13.37
CA ARG A 422 -10.85 -30.91 -12.48
C ARG A 422 -10.95 -32.24 -13.20
N ARG A 423 -11.61 -32.29 -14.37
CA ARG A 423 -11.71 -33.53 -15.16
C ARG A 423 -10.35 -34.05 -15.63
N ALA A 424 -9.42 -33.14 -15.91
CA ALA A 424 -8.05 -33.50 -16.27
C ALA A 424 -7.19 -33.93 -15.07
N GLY A 425 -7.66 -33.74 -13.83
CA GLY A 425 -6.92 -34.03 -12.60
C GLY A 425 -5.81 -33.03 -12.29
N VAL A 426 -5.76 -31.88 -13.00
CA VAL A 426 -4.80 -30.80 -12.72
C VAL A 426 -5.21 -30.04 -11.47
N VAL A 427 -6.52 -29.87 -11.25
CA VAL A 427 -7.09 -29.33 -10.01
C VAL A 427 -7.79 -30.45 -9.26
N VAL A 428 -7.46 -30.62 -7.99
CA VAL A 428 -8.10 -31.61 -7.10
C VAL A 428 -8.65 -30.89 -5.88
N ASP A 429 -9.96 -31.07 -5.64
CA ASP A 429 -10.57 -30.63 -4.38
C ASP A 429 -10.18 -31.60 -3.25
N ARG A 430 -9.55 -31.10 -2.19
CA ARG A 430 -9.12 -31.92 -1.04
C ARG A 430 -9.26 -31.13 0.25
N SER A 431 -10.00 -31.66 1.22
CA SER A 431 -10.02 -31.07 2.56
C SER A 431 -8.75 -31.46 3.33
N LEU A 432 -8.18 -30.52 4.07
CA LEU A 432 -7.01 -30.70 4.94
C LEU A 432 -7.29 -30.26 6.38
N THR A 433 -8.56 -30.14 6.75
CA THR A 433 -8.98 -29.81 8.11
C THR A 433 -8.50 -30.87 9.09
N ASP A 434 -8.76 -32.16 8.85
CA ASP A 434 -8.38 -33.23 9.78
C ASP A 434 -6.86 -33.33 9.95
N PRO A 435 -6.02 -33.37 8.89
CA PRO A 435 -4.56 -33.35 9.07
C PRO A 435 -4.03 -32.14 9.84
N TYR A 436 -4.67 -30.99 9.72
CA TYR A 436 -4.29 -29.78 10.46
C TYR A 436 -4.69 -29.88 11.93
N VAL A 437 -5.89 -30.37 12.24
CA VAL A 437 -6.36 -30.63 13.60
C VAL A 437 -5.49 -31.67 14.28
N ASP A 438 -5.22 -32.80 13.62
CA ASP A 438 -4.36 -33.88 14.13
C ASP A 438 -2.97 -33.33 14.50
N ALA A 439 -2.38 -32.47 13.66
CA ALA A 439 -1.08 -31.86 13.92
C ALA A 439 -1.08 -30.91 15.14
N ILE A 440 -2.20 -30.21 15.40
CA ILE A 440 -2.34 -29.42 16.63
C ILE A 440 -2.39 -30.36 17.84
N GLU A 441 -3.19 -31.41 17.76
CA GLU A 441 -3.40 -32.37 18.86
C GLU A 441 -2.15 -33.19 19.20
N GLU A 442 -1.22 -33.35 18.25
CA GLU A 442 0.10 -33.94 18.53
C GLU A 442 0.98 -33.05 19.42
N ILE A 443 0.76 -31.74 19.44
CA ILE A 443 1.56 -30.76 20.20
C ILE A 443 0.88 -30.37 21.52
N ILE A 444 -0.46 -30.37 21.53
CA ILE A 444 -1.27 -30.01 22.69
C ILE A 444 -1.47 -31.22 23.60
N ASP A 445 -1.38 -31.03 24.92
CA ASP A 445 -1.70 -32.07 25.90
C ASP A 445 -3.22 -32.28 26.03
N VAL A 446 -3.81 -32.93 25.03
CA VAL A 446 -5.25 -33.22 24.93
C VAL A 446 -5.77 -33.96 26.18
N GLU A 447 -4.98 -34.88 26.74
CA GLU A 447 -5.39 -35.67 27.92
C GLU A 447 -5.48 -34.81 29.19
N ALA A 448 -4.56 -33.85 29.38
CA ALA A 448 -4.67 -32.89 30.48
C ALA A 448 -5.97 -32.08 30.38
N VAL A 449 -6.36 -31.67 29.17
CA VAL A 449 -7.60 -30.90 28.95
C VAL A 449 -8.84 -31.78 29.12
N ARG A 450 -8.83 -33.04 28.67
CA ARG A 450 -9.96 -33.99 28.85
C ARG A 450 -10.32 -34.23 30.32
N GLY A 451 -9.33 -34.15 31.21
CA GLY A 451 -9.53 -34.22 32.66
C GLY A 451 -10.05 -32.94 33.30
N SER A 452 -10.15 -31.85 32.53
CA SER A 452 -10.66 -30.57 33.01
C SER A 452 -12.17 -30.46 32.82
N ASP A 453 -12.83 -29.70 33.70
CA ASP A 453 -14.25 -29.38 33.60
C ASP A 453 -14.51 -28.07 32.82
N LEU A 454 -13.54 -27.61 32.01
CA LEU A 454 -13.54 -26.29 31.39
C LEU A 454 -14.81 -26.02 30.58
N GLN A 455 -15.38 -24.84 30.82
CA GLN A 455 -16.50 -24.29 30.07
C GLN A 455 -16.07 -23.00 29.37
N VAL A 456 -16.20 -22.98 28.04
CA VAL A 456 -15.71 -21.87 27.22
C VAL A 456 -16.82 -21.29 26.35
N VAL A 457 -16.75 -19.99 26.09
CA VAL A 457 -17.52 -19.34 25.02
C VAL A 457 -16.57 -18.99 23.89
N VAL A 458 -16.95 -19.34 22.67
CA VAL A 458 -16.16 -19.08 21.47
C VAL A 458 -16.90 -18.12 20.55
N ASP A 459 -16.23 -17.05 20.14
CA ASP A 459 -16.70 -16.10 19.13
C ASP A 459 -15.77 -16.14 17.90
N PRO A 460 -16.11 -16.95 16.87
CA PRO A 460 -15.39 -16.93 15.59
C PRO A 460 -15.54 -15.61 14.82
N MET A 461 -16.38 -14.68 15.30
CA MET A 461 -16.70 -13.42 14.64
C MET A 461 -17.18 -13.59 13.20
N TYR A 462 -17.99 -14.62 12.94
CA TYR A 462 -18.42 -15.11 11.62
C TYR A 462 -17.28 -15.57 10.69
N GLY A 463 -16.04 -15.68 11.21
CA GLY A 463 -14.86 -16.16 10.51
C GLY A 463 -14.74 -17.68 10.43
N THR A 464 -13.52 -18.17 10.21
CA THR A 464 -13.22 -19.54 9.78
C THR A 464 -12.96 -20.55 10.92
N SER A 465 -12.85 -20.13 12.17
CA SER A 465 -12.41 -21.01 13.27
C SER A 465 -13.46 -22.00 13.76
N GLN A 466 -14.74 -21.85 13.41
CA GLN A 466 -15.83 -22.65 13.97
C GLN A 466 -15.59 -24.16 13.85
N LEU A 467 -15.24 -24.64 12.64
CA LEU A 467 -15.08 -26.07 12.40
C LEU A 467 -13.81 -26.62 13.05
N THR A 468 -12.67 -25.97 12.82
CA THR A 468 -11.36 -26.41 13.31
C THR A 468 -11.27 -26.33 14.83
N LEU A 469 -11.52 -25.15 15.42
CA LEU A 469 -11.48 -24.98 16.87
C LEU A 469 -12.59 -25.78 17.56
N GLY A 470 -13.78 -25.89 16.94
CA GLY A 470 -14.86 -26.72 17.47
C GLY A 470 -14.50 -28.21 17.53
N THR A 471 -13.79 -28.72 16.53
CA THR A 471 -13.31 -30.12 16.51
C THR A 471 -12.29 -30.34 17.63
N ILE A 472 -11.27 -29.49 17.71
CA ILE A 472 -10.23 -29.55 18.75
C ILE A 472 -10.83 -29.49 20.17
N LEU A 473 -11.73 -28.54 20.43
CA LEU A 473 -12.38 -28.41 21.73
C LEU A 473 -13.27 -29.63 22.06
N SER A 474 -13.96 -30.19 21.06
CA SER A 474 -14.75 -31.41 21.20
C SER A 474 -13.86 -32.61 21.55
N ASP A 475 -12.74 -32.77 20.87
CA ASP A 475 -11.79 -33.87 21.10
C ASP A 475 -11.09 -33.74 22.45
N MET A 476 -10.86 -32.51 22.91
CA MET A 476 -10.44 -32.19 24.28
C MET A 476 -11.54 -32.32 25.33
N ARG A 477 -12.80 -32.60 24.94
CA ARG A 477 -13.98 -32.68 25.82
C ARG A 477 -14.29 -31.37 26.58
N VAL A 478 -13.89 -30.23 26.04
CA VAL A 478 -14.23 -28.91 26.57
C VAL A 478 -15.69 -28.60 26.28
N ARG A 479 -16.42 -28.08 27.25
CA ARG A 479 -17.81 -27.63 27.04
C ARG A 479 -17.81 -26.25 26.38
N SER A 480 -17.99 -26.21 25.07
CA SER A 480 -17.98 -24.95 24.29
C SER A 480 -19.38 -24.47 23.90
N GLU A 481 -19.65 -23.18 24.08
CA GLU A 481 -20.80 -22.48 23.50
C GLU A 481 -20.34 -21.49 22.43
N PHE A 482 -20.90 -21.55 21.23
CA PHE A 482 -20.49 -20.70 20.11
C PHE A 482 -21.48 -19.54 19.89
N ILE A 483 -20.95 -18.33 19.72
CA ILE A 483 -21.68 -17.15 19.24
C ILE A 483 -21.15 -16.70 17.89
N HIS A 484 -21.96 -16.00 17.10
CA HIS A 484 -21.57 -15.51 15.75
C HIS A 484 -20.94 -16.56 14.82
N ALA A 485 -21.37 -17.82 14.91
CA ALA A 485 -20.75 -18.91 14.16
C ALA A 485 -21.33 -19.11 12.74
N THR A 486 -22.49 -18.50 12.45
CA THR A 486 -23.17 -18.65 11.15
C THR A 486 -22.33 -18.08 9.99
N HIS A 487 -22.57 -18.57 8.77
CA HIS A 487 -21.95 -17.99 7.58
C HIS A 487 -22.54 -16.60 7.32
N ASN A 488 -21.74 -15.55 7.52
CA ASN A 488 -22.13 -14.17 7.24
C ASN A 488 -20.93 -13.41 6.62
N PRO A 489 -20.88 -13.24 5.30
CA PRO A 489 -19.75 -12.58 4.62
C PRO A 489 -19.65 -11.08 4.96
N LEU A 490 -20.67 -10.51 5.63
CA LEU A 490 -20.66 -9.14 6.13
C LEU A 490 -20.16 -9.03 7.57
N PHE A 491 -19.83 -10.14 8.25
CA PHE A 491 -19.38 -10.16 9.65
C PHE A 491 -20.27 -9.34 10.62
N GLY A 492 -21.58 -9.30 10.38
CA GLY A 492 -22.51 -8.46 11.16
C GLY A 492 -22.40 -6.95 10.90
N GLY A 493 -21.74 -6.53 9.81
CA GLY A 493 -21.56 -5.14 9.41
C GLY A 493 -20.33 -4.46 10.01
N VAL A 494 -19.44 -5.22 10.66
CA VAL A 494 -18.23 -4.70 11.32
C VAL A 494 -17.00 -5.51 10.93
N ALA A 495 -15.82 -4.93 11.11
CA ALA A 495 -14.56 -5.65 10.96
C ALA A 495 -14.46 -6.82 11.98
N PRO A 496 -14.07 -8.04 11.56
CA PRO A 496 -13.90 -9.18 12.45
C PRO A 496 -12.53 -9.11 13.15
N ALA A 497 -12.37 -8.18 14.10
CA ALA A 497 -11.15 -7.99 14.87
C ALA A 497 -11.42 -8.25 16.36
N PRO A 498 -10.66 -9.15 17.02
CA PRO A 498 -10.94 -9.56 18.40
C PRO A 498 -10.39 -8.56 19.44
N ASP A 499 -10.89 -7.33 19.42
CA ASP A 499 -10.56 -6.29 20.40
C ASP A 499 -11.68 -6.00 21.40
N LEU A 500 -11.36 -5.24 22.45
CA LEU A 500 -12.28 -4.91 23.52
C LEU A 500 -13.62 -4.32 23.04
N GLN A 501 -13.60 -3.49 21.98
CA GLN A 501 -14.82 -2.85 21.48
C GLN A 501 -15.76 -3.88 20.83
N ARG A 502 -15.18 -4.81 20.06
CA ARG A 502 -15.92 -5.82 19.28
C ARG A 502 -16.29 -7.05 20.08
N LEU A 503 -15.58 -7.35 21.17
CA LEU A 503 -15.85 -8.49 22.05
C LEU A 503 -16.89 -8.21 23.15
N SER A 504 -17.65 -7.12 23.05
CA SER A 504 -18.63 -6.72 24.07
C SER A 504 -19.69 -7.80 24.36
N THR A 505 -20.16 -8.53 23.34
CA THR A 505 -21.10 -9.66 23.51
C THR A 505 -20.46 -10.80 24.30
N LEU A 506 -19.24 -11.21 23.93
CA LEU A 506 -18.48 -12.26 24.63
C LEU A 506 -18.24 -11.89 26.09
N VAL A 507 -17.77 -10.66 26.35
CA VAL A 507 -17.57 -10.13 27.71
C VAL A 507 -18.86 -10.14 28.52
N THR A 508 -19.97 -9.70 27.92
CA THR A 508 -21.28 -9.67 28.59
C THR A 508 -21.75 -11.07 28.95
N MET A 509 -21.57 -12.03 28.05
CA MET A 509 -21.97 -13.42 28.26
C MET A 509 -21.21 -14.07 29.41
N ILE A 510 -19.91 -13.78 29.56
CA ILE A 510 -19.11 -14.26 30.69
C ILE A 510 -19.57 -13.62 31.99
N ARG A 511 -19.69 -12.28 32.05
CA ARG A 511 -20.12 -11.56 33.25
C ARG A 511 -21.51 -11.97 33.72
N GLN A 512 -22.44 -12.21 32.80
CA GLN A 512 -23.81 -12.62 33.11
C GLN A 512 -23.94 -14.14 33.32
N GLY A 513 -22.92 -14.92 32.96
CA GLY A 513 -22.90 -16.37 33.13
C GLY A 513 -22.82 -16.84 34.59
N GLY A 514 -22.60 -15.93 35.55
CA GLY A 514 -22.62 -16.27 36.98
C GLY A 514 -21.52 -17.25 37.40
N GLY A 515 -20.35 -17.18 36.76
CA GLY A 515 -19.24 -18.11 36.96
C GLY A 515 -19.39 -19.43 36.19
N ARG A 516 -20.31 -19.50 35.23
CA ARG A 516 -20.47 -20.65 34.33
C ARG A 516 -19.26 -20.86 33.42
N TYR A 517 -18.64 -19.80 32.94
CA TYR A 517 -17.57 -19.84 31.95
C TYR A 517 -16.22 -19.54 32.58
N ASP A 518 -15.23 -20.36 32.24
CA ASP A 518 -13.85 -20.21 32.67
C ASP A 518 -13.04 -19.34 31.70
N LEU A 519 -13.47 -19.28 30.43
CA LEU A 519 -12.71 -18.64 29.37
C LEU A 519 -13.58 -18.21 28.18
N GLY A 520 -13.36 -17.00 27.69
CA GLY A 520 -13.84 -16.51 26.40
C GLY A 520 -12.72 -16.52 25.37
N MET A 521 -12.98 -17.11 24.21
CA MET A 521 -12.05 -17.16 23.08
C MET A 521 -12.67 -16.46 21.88
N ALA A 522 -11.89 -15.69 21.14
CA ALA A 522 -12.29 -15.12 19.87
C ALA A 522 -11.16 -15.19 18.85
N THR A 523 -11.52 -15.26 17.58
CA THR A 523 -10.56 -15.23 16.47
C THR A 523 -11.00 -14.23 15.41
N ASP A 524 -10.05 -13.67 14.66
CA ASP A 524 -10.38 -12.80 13.52
C ASP A 524 -10.92 -13.59 12.30
N GLY A 525 -11.23 -12.87 11.22
CA GLY A 525 -11.93 -13.41 10.04
C GLY A 525 -11.27 -14.65 9.42
N ASP A 526 -9.94 -14.69 9.35
CA ASP A 526 -9.15 -15.82 8.85
C ASP A 526 -8.43 -16.62 9.95
N SER A 527 -8.75 -16.33 11.21
CA SER A 527 -8.33 -17.06 12.40
C SER A 527 -6.81 -17.13 12.61
N ASP A 528 -6.08 -16.12 12.13
CA ASP A 528 -4.65 -15.95 12.42
C ASP A 528 -4.41 -15.12 13.69
N ARG A 529 -5.45 -14.50 14.26
CA ARG A 529 -5.40 -13.75 15.52
C ARG A 529 -6.31 -14.34 16.59
N ILE A 530 -5.95 -14.08 17.84
CA ILE A 530 -6.69 -14.47 19.03
C ILE A 530 -7.06 -13.26 19.90
N GLY A 531 -8.25 -13.30 20.51
CA GLY A 531 -8.64 -12.49 21.66
C GLY A 531 -9.13 -13.36 22.79
N ILE A 532 -8.79 -12.98 24.03
CA ILE A 532 -9.11 -13.73 25.23
C ILE A 532 -9.88 -12.84 26.21
N VAL A 533 -10.90 -13.41 26.82
CA VAL A 533 -11.62 -12.83 27.96
C VAL A 533 -11.52 -13.82 29.11
N ASP A 534 -11.08 -13.36 30.27
CA ASP A 534 -10.93 -14.24 31.45
C ASP A 534 -12.26 -14.60 32.11
N GLU A 535 -12.21 -15.39 33.17
CA GLU A 535 -13.39 -15.87 33.91
C GLU A 535 -14.19 -14.75 34.60
N THR A 536 -13.62 -13.55 34.73
CA THR A 536 -14.29 -12.38 35.32
C THR A 536 -14.96 -11.50 34.27
N GLY A 537 -14.74 -11.79 32.98
CA GLY A 537 -15.16 -10.95 31.88
C GLY A 537 -14.23 -9.75 31.69
N GLU A 538 -12.96 -9.88 32.03
CA GLU A 538 -11.91 -8.91 31.69
C GLU A 538 -11.24 -9.32 30.37
N TYR A 539 -11.10 -8.37 29.45
CA TYR A 539 -10.34 -8.59 28.23
C TYR A 539 -8.85 -8.67 28.57
N ILE A 540 -8.21 -9.75 28.14
CA ILE A 540 -6.78 -9.98 28.34
C ILE A 540 -6.05 -9.43 27.11
N SER A 541 -5.23 -8.41 27.34
CA SER A 541 -4.43 -7.82 26.27
C SER A 541 -3.54 -8.88 25.63
N THR A 542 -3.26 -8.78 24.33
CA THR A 542 -2.33 -9.72 23.68
C THR A 542 -0.96 -9.69 24.33
N ASN A 543 -0.53 -8.54 24.85
CA ASN A 543 0.71 -8.41 25.62
C ASN A 543 0.72 -9.32 26.86
N ASP A 544 -0.37 -9.31 27.65
CA ASP A 544 -0.50 -10.20 28.82
C ASP A 544 -0.64 -11.66 28.40
N LEU A 545 -1.34 -11.94 27.30
CA LEU A 545 -1.47 -13.30 26.76
C LEU A 545 -0.11 -13.89 26.37
N LEU A 546 0.74 -13.10 25.69
CA LEU A 546 2.09 -13.52 25.34
C LEU A 546 2.93 -13.79 26.60
N LEU A 547 2.78 -12.95 27.63
CA LEU A 547 3.47 -13.13 28.91
C LEU A 547 3.06 -14.44 29.60
N LEU A 548 1.75 -14.71 29.65
CA LEU A 548 1.17 -15.93 30.21
C LEU A 548 1.68 -17.18 29.48
N LEU A 549 1.64 -17.17 28.15
CA LEU A 549 2.06 -18.31 27.34
C LEU A 549 3.57 -18.52 27.39
N TYR A 550 4.38 -17.45 27.41
CA TYR A 550 5.83 -17.61 27.53
C TYR A 550 6.21 -18.25 28.86
N TRP A 551 5.63 -17.79 29.97
CA TRP A 551 5.81 -18.40 31.27
C TRP A 551 5.35 -19.87 31.27
N TYR A 552 4.18 -20.15 30.72
CA TYR A 552 3.63 -21.51 30.67
C TYR A 552 4.55 -22.48 29.92
N LEU A 553 4.99 -22.10 28.72
CA LEU A 553 5.92 -22.89 27.91
C LEU A 553 7.22 -23.15 28.68
N HIS A 554 7.77 -22.14 29.36
CA HIS A 554 9.06 -22.24 30.03
C HIS A 554 9.04 -22.98 31.38
N GLU A 555 8.06 -22.67 32.23
CA GLU A 555 8.01 -23.15 33.62
C GLU A 555 7.17 -24.41 33.78
N VAL A 556 6.09 -24.56 32.99
CA VAL A 556 5.15 -25.69 33.15
C VAL A 556 5.40 -26.79 32.12
N ARG A 557 5.65 -26.43 30.86
CA ARG A 557 6.10 -27.38 29.82
C ARG A 557 7.61 -27.65 29.87
N GLY A 558 8.38 -26.80 30.54
CA GLY A 558 9.82 -26.97 30.72
C GLY A 558 10.65 -26.64 29.47
N GLU A 559 10.07 -25.95 28.48
CA GLU A 559 10.75 -25.60 27.25
C GLU A 559 11.75 -24.46 27.48
N LYS A 560 13.01 -24.66 27.10
CA LYS A 560 14.07 -23.63 27.23
C LYS A 560 14.32 -22.91 25.91
N GLY A 561 14.66 -21.64 25.99
CA GLY A 561 14.87 -20.73 24.86
C GLY A 561 14.17 -19.37 25.03
N GLY A 562 14.61 -18.40 24.22
CA GLY A 562 14.18 -17.01 24.29
C GLY A 562 12.76 -16.71 23.80
N VAL A 563 12.47 -15.41 23.69
CA VAL A 563 11.21 -14.88 23.15
C VAL A 563 11.47 -13.80 22.10
N VAL A 564 10.64 -13.76 21.06
CA VAL A 564 10.71 -12.73 20.03
C VAL A 564 9.44 -11.91 19.99
N ARG A 565 9.59 -10.59 19.92
CA ARG A 565 8.48 -9.66 19.86
C ARG A 565 8.75 -8.55 18.87
N ASN A 566 7.71 -7.96 18.28
CA ASN A 566 7.91 -6.74 17.49
C ASN A 566 8.08 -5.51 18.39
N LEU A 567 8.49 -4.38 17.80
CA LEU A 567 8.75 -3.14 18.53
C LEU A 567 7.53 -2.50 19.21
N ALA A 568 6.30 -2.87 18.85
CA ALA A 568 5.06 -2.36 19.46
C ALA A 568 4.48 -3.31 20.54
N THR A 569 5.23 -4.35 20.90
CA THR A 569 4.85 -5.36 21.88
C THR A 569 5.59 -5.11 23.21
N THR A 570 4.95 -5.45 24.33
CA THR A 570 5.38 -5.13 25.69
C THR A 570 6.83 -5.52 26.02
N HIS A 571 7.52 -4.66 26.78
CA HIS A 571 8.81 -4.93 27.40
C HIS A 571 8.72 -5.89 28.61
N LEU A 572 7.51 -6.25 29.06
CA LEU A 572 7.33 -7.28 30.10
C LEU A 572 7.85 -8.65 29.66
N LEU A 573 7.83 -8.96 28.36
CA LEU A 573 8.44 -10.17 27.81
C LEU A 573 9.96 -10.18 28.01
N ASP A 574 10.60 -9.01 27.88
CA ASP A 574 12.04 -8.86 28.03
C ASP A 574 12.43 -9.07 29.50
N ARG A 575 11.63 -8.50 30.42
CA ARG A 575 11.79 -8.73 31.87
C ARG A 575 11.63 -10.20 32.23
N LEU A 576 10.63 -10.88 31.67
CA LEU A 576 10.40 -12.30 31.94
C LEU A 576 11.51 -13.18 31.36
N ALA A 577 11.99 -12.88 30.15
CA ALA A 577 13.13 -13.58 29.56
C ALA A 577 14.39 -13.41 30.42
N ALA A 578 14.68 -12.18 30.85
CA ALA A 578 15.80 -11.90 31.75
C ALA A 578 15.67 -12.63 33.09
N HIS A 579 14.45 -12.74 33.64
CA HIS A 579 14.17 -13.52 34.85
C HIS A 579 14.52 -15.01 34.67
N PHE A 580 14.24 -15.56 33.50
CA PHE A 580 14.59 -16.94 33.14
C PHE A 580 16.07 -17.13 32.74
N GLY A 581 16.83 -16.04 32.55
CA GLY A 581 18.18 -16.09 32.00
C GLY A 581 18.22 -16.36 30.49
N GLU A 582 17.12 -16.11 29.80
CA GLU A 582 16.91 -16.34 28.37
C GLU A 582 17.01 -15.03 27.57
N GLU A 583 17.26 -15.13 26.27
CA GLU A 583 17.33 -13.97 25.37
C GLU A 583 15.93 -13.46 24.99
N SER A 584 15.75 -12.14 24.92
CA SER A 584 14.61 -11.51 24.24
C SER A 584 15.09 -10.75 23.01
N ARG A 585 14.31 -10.80 21.93
CA ARG A 585 14.65 -10.08 20.68
C ARG A 585 13.50 -9.23 20.17
N GLU A 586 13.81 -7.94 19.97
CA GLU A 586 12.93 -6.98 19.32
C GLU A 586 13.17 -6.98 17.80
N VAL A 587 12.07 -7.00 17.02
CA VAL A 587 12.10 -6.96 15.55
C VAL A 587 11.12 -5.92 14.96
N LYS A 588 11.22 -5.66 13.64
CA LYS A 588 10.26 -4.82 12.90
C LYS A 588 8.84 -5.38 12.95
N VAL A 589 7.82 -4.56 12.69
CA VAL A 589 6.44 -5.05 12.56
C VAL A 589 6.33 -5.97 11.35
N GLY A 590 5.60 -7.07 11.50
CA GLY A 590 5.40 -8.07 10.46
C GLY A 590 5.91 -9.43 10.89
N PHE A 591 5.01 -10.41 10.92
CA PHE A 591 5.27 -11.73 11.49
C PHE A 591 6.44 -12.49 10.85
N LYS A 592 6.80 -12.19 9.59
CA LYS A 592 7.99 -12.72 8.92
C LYS A 592 9.29 -12.43 9.70
N HIS A 593 9.38 -11.29 10.38
CA HIS A 593 10.54 -10.93 11.19
C HIS A 593 10.53 -11.65 12.54
N VAL A 594 9.35 -11.93 13.09
CA VAL A 594 9.19 -12.69 14.33
C VAL A 594 9.69 -14.12 14.12
N THR A 595 9.22 -14.81 13.08
CA THR A 595 9.64 -16.20 12.79
C THR A 595 11.12 -16.31 12.47
N ALA A 596 11.68 -15.34 11.73
CA ALA A 596 13.12 -15.29 11.45
C ALA A 596 13.94 -15.12 12.75
N GLY A 597 13.55 -14.17 13.61
CA GLY A 597 14.20 -13.96 14.90
C GLY A 597 14.10 -15.17 15.82
N MET A 598 12.97 -15.89 15.81
CA MET A 598 12.79 -17.09 16.61
C MET A 598 13.79 -18.18 16.22
N ALA A 599 14.00 -18.38 14.92
CA ALA A 599 14.97 -19.34 14.41
C ALA A 599 16.41 -18.98 14.79
N GLU A 600 16.75 -17.68 14.80
CA GLU A 600 18.09 -17.20 15.14
C GLU A 600 18.48 -17.42 16.61
N ILE A 601 17.54 -17.28 17.57
CA ILE A 601 17.82 -17.49 19.01
C ILE A 601 17.32 -18.82 19.56
N GLY A 602 16.68 -19.64 18.74
CA GLY A 602 15.97 -20.83 19.22
C GLY A 602 14.85 -20.48 20.19
N ALA A 603 14.15 -19.36 19.97
CA ALA A 603 13.06 -18.88 20.83
C ALA A 603 11.93 -19.90 20.93
N VAL A 604 11.30 -19.99 22.11
CA VAL A 604 10.12 -20.84 22.32
C VAL A 604 8.83 -20.17 21.87
N LEU A 605 8.75 -18.84 21.97
CA LEU A 605 7.57 -18.04 21.64
C LEU A 605 7.95 -16.86 20.75
N GLY A 606 7.11 -16.58 19.76
CA GLY A 606 7.12 -15.35 19.00
C GLY A 606 5.73 -14.75 18.90
N GLY A 607 5.61 -13.44 19.09
CA GLY A 607 4.30 -12.78 19.05
C GLY A 607 4.30 -11.29 18.75
N GLU A 608 3.12 -10.78 18.43
CA GLU A 608 2.86 -9.38 18.19
C GLU A 608 1.64 -8.92 18.99
N SER A 609 1.69 -7.71 19.55
CA SER A 609 0.57 -7.07 20.27
C SER A 609 -0.74 -6.95 19.48
N SER A 610 -0.69 -7.19 18.16
CA SER A 610 -1.87 -7.21 17.27
C SER A 610 -2.74 -8.48 17.34
N GLY A 611 -2.42 -9.43 18.23
CA GLY A 611 -3.19 -10.66 18.44
C GLY A 611 -2.61 -11.91 17.80
N GLY A 612 -1.39 -11.86 17.25
CA GLY A 612 -0.77 -12.98 16.52
C GLY A 612 0.40 -13.61 17.27
N LEU A 613 0.49 -14.94 17.30
CA LEU A 613 1.59 -15.67 17.93
C LEU A 613 1.86 -17.03 17.27
N THR A 614 3.05 -17.57 17.52
CA THR A 614 3.46 -18.94 17.20
C THR A 614 4.47 -19.43 18.23
N ILE A 615 4.70 -20.75 18.27
CA ILE A 615 5.70 -21.37 19.14
C ILE A 615 6.71 -22.17 18.32
N ARG A 616 7.84 -22.51 18.95
CA ARG A 616 8.83 -23.41 18.36
C ARG A 616 8.21 -24.76 18.04
N GLY A 617 8.49 -25.28 16.84
CA GLY A 617 7.95 -26.57 16.40
C GLY A 617 6.54 -26.52 15.83
N TRP A 618 5.92 -25.34 15.76
CA TRP A 618 4.68 -25.11 15.01
C TRP A 618 4.92 -24.44 13.66
N ILE A 619 3.87 -23.97 13.00
CA ILE A 619 3.93 -23.33 11.69
C ILE A 619 4.68 -21.98 11.73
N LEU A 620 5.27 -21.59 10.59
CA LEU A 620 5.96 -20.31 10.39
C LEU A 620 4.98 -19.15 10.09
N GLY A 621 3.90 -19.09 10.86
CA GLY A 621 2.83 -18.11 10.73
C GLY A 621 2.04 -18.00 12.02
N LYS A 622 1.12 -17.04 12.08
CA LYS A 622 0.25 -16.88 13.24
C LYS A 622 -0.86 -17.92 13.20
N ASP A 623 -1.23 -18.42 14.37
CA ASP A 623 -2.31 -19.39 14.50
C ASP A 623 -3.17 -19.12 15.74
N GLY A 624 -4.32 -18.47 15.52
CA GLY A 624 -5.26 -18.17 16.60
C GLY A 624 -5.98 -19.42 17.11
N ILE A 625 -6.16 -20.45 16.28
CA ILE A 625 -6.83 -21.70 16.66
C ILE A 625 -5.90 -22.51 17.58
N PHE A 626 -4.64 -22.67 17.19
CA PHE A 626 -3.61 -23.27 18.02
C PHE A 626 -3.45 -22.50 19.34
N ALA A 627 -3.42 -21.17 19.30
CA ALA A 627 -3.31 -20.36 20.51
C ALA A 627 -4.49 -20.58 21.47
N CYS A 628 -5.72 -20.70 20.98
CA CYS A 628 -6.88 -21.04 21.79
C CYS A 628 -6.73 -22.41 22.48
N ALA A 629 -6.27 -23.42 21.74
CA ALA A 629 -5.99 -24.75 22.26
C ALA A 629 -4.90 -24.73 23.35
N LEU A 630 -3.82 -23.97 23.13
CA LEU A 630 -2.72 -23.83 24.08
C LEU A 630 -3.16 -23.11 25.37
N VAL A 631 -4.06 -22.13 25.29
CA VAL A 631 -4.65 -21.49 26.48
C VAL A 631 -5.49 -22.49 27.27
N ALA A 632 -6.31 -23.31 26.60
CA ALA A 632 -7.08 -24.36 27.27
C ALA A 632 -6.15 -25.37 27.98
N GLU A 633 -5.07 -25.80 27.32
CA GLU A 633 -4.02 -26.62 27.90
C GLU A 633 -3.40 -25.98 29.15
N MET A 634 -3.02 -24.69 29.06
CA MET A 634 -2.44 -23.94 30.17
C MET A 634 -3.36 -23.92 31.40
N LEU A 635 -4.65 -23.65 31.22
CA LEU A 635 -5.61 -23.65 32.32
C LEU A 635 -5.80 -25.05 32.92
N ALA A 636 -5.88 -26.08 32.07
CA ALA A 636 -6.03 -27.46 32.53
C ALA A 636 -4.80 -27.95 33.32
N ARG A 637 -3.59 -27.69 32.81
CA ARG A 637 -2.33 -28.14 33.41
C ARG A 637 -2.00 -27.40 34.70
N THR A 638 -2.32 -26.10 34.77
CA THR A 638 -2.03 -25.29 35.97
C THR A 638 -3.12 -25.40 37.02
N GLY A 639 -4.37 -25.69 36.62
CA GLY A 639 -5.54 -25.64 37.50
C GLY A 639 -5.84 -24.24 38.04
N LYS A 640 -5.27 -23.19 37.43
CA LYS A 640 -5.39 -21.79 37.84
C LYS A 640 -6.22 -20.99 36.86
N ARG A 641 -6.82 -19.92 37.35
CA ARG A 641 -7.53 -18.92 36.54
C ARG A 641 -6.55 -17.96 35.87
N ILE A 642 -6.98 -17.32 34.79
CA ILE A 642 -6.13 -16.34 34.09
C ILE A 642 -5.82 -15.15 35.00
N SER A 643 -6.80 -14.67 35.78
CA SER A 643 -6.61 -13.57 36.72
C SER A 643 -5.52 -13.87 37.77
N GLU A 644 -5.47 -15.12 38.28
CA GLU A 644 -4.49 -15.60 39.25
C GLU A 644 -3.09 -15.71 38.62
N LEU A 645 -3.00 -16.28 37.41
CA LEU A 645 -1.75 -16.40 36.67
C LEU A 645 -1.16 -15.02 36.36
N ARG A 646 -2.00 -14.08 35.89
CA ARG A 646 -1.58 -12.73 35.56
C ARG A 646 -1.07 -11.97 36.79
N ALA A 647 -1.76 -12.09 37.92
CA ALA A 647 -1.31 -11.49 39.18
C ALA A 647 0.07 -12.01 39.60
N MET A 648 0.28 -13.34 39.52
CA MET A 648 1.57 -13.98 39.81
C MET A 648 2.68 -13.50 38.88
N LEU A 649 2.41 -13.31 37.58
CA LEU A 649 3.41 -12.80 36.65
C LEU A 649 3.78 -11.35 36.93
N TYR A 650 2.83 -10.51 37.32
CA TYR A 650 3.13 -9.14 37.71
C TYR A 650 3.98 -9.04 38.99
N GLU A 651 3.94 -10.04 39.87
CA GLU A 651 4.90 -10.11 41.00
C GLU A 651 6.34 -10.35 40.52
N ILE A 652 6.51 -11.04 39.38
CA ILE A 652 7.82 -11.33 38.78
C ILE A 652 8.32 -10.16 37.94
N THR A 653 7.48 -9.64 37.05
CA THR A 653 7.90 -8.66 36.02
C THR A 653 7.66 -7.21 36.44
N GLY A 654 6.93 -6.99 37.53
CA GLY A 654 6.23 -5.72 37.75
C GLY A 654 5.11 -5.54 36.71
N ARG A 655 4.61 -4.31 36.62
CA ARG A 655 3.51 -3.95 35.73
C ARG A 655 3.89 -2.78 34.83
N LEU A 656 3.47 -2.87 33.58
CA LEU A 656 3.49 -1.78 32.62
C LEU A 656 2.07 -1.60 32.04
N TYR A 657 1.76 -0.40 31.60
CA TYR A 657 0.46 0.01 31.10
C TYR A 657 0.62 0.51 29.67
N THR A 658 -0.06 -0.15 28.74
CA THR A 658 0.01 0.17 27.32
C THR A 658 -1.20 0.97 26.87
N LEU A 659 -0.97 2.02 26.07
CA LEU A 659 -2.02 2.74 25.36
C LEU A 659 -1.67 2.83 23.88
N GLU A 660 -2.70 2.82 23.03
CA GLU A 660 -2.58 3.01 21.58
C GLU A 660 -3.55 4.11 21.14
N ALA A 661 -3.10 4.94 20.20
CA ALA A 661 -3.99 5.81 19.42
C ALA A 661 -3.57 5.83 17.95
N GLY A 662 -4.50 6.20 17.08
CA GLY A 662 -4.22 6.46 15.68
C GLY A 662 -4.87 7.76 15.25
N VAL A 663 -4.19 8.51 14.38
CA VAL A 663 -4.76 9.65 13.66
C VAL A 663 -4.71 9.39 12.16
N PRO A 664 -5.66 9.89 11.36
CA PRO A 664 -5.55 9.85 9.91
C PRO A 664 -4.20 10.43 9.47
N ALA A 665 -3.39 9.64 8.76
CA ALA A 665 -2.11 10.11 8.26
C ALA A 665 -2.38 10.99 7.03
N THR A 666 -2.20 12.30 7.18
CA THR A 666 -2.27 13.20 6.04
C THR A 666 -0.95 13.22 5.28
N PRO A 667 -0.97 13.56 3.98
CA PRO A 667 0.24 13.85 3.22
C PRO A 667 1.19 14.83 3.91
N GLU A 668 0.64 15.88 4.52
CA GLU A 668 1.38 16.91 5.24
C GLU A 668 2.14 16.32 6.43
N MET A 669 1.49 15.44 7.21
CA MET A 669 2.13 14.76 8.35
C MET A 669 3.34 13.94 7.92
N ARG A 670 3.30 13.30 6.75
CA ARG A 670 4.40 12.45 6.25
C ARG A 670 5.64 13.26 5.86
N VAL A 671 5.48 14.55 5.61
CA VAL A 671 6.60 15.48 5.39
C VAL A 671 7.04 16.10 6.70
N GLU A 672 6.09 16.67 7.43
CA GLU A 672 6.41 17.57 8.53
C GLU A 672 6.76 16.83 9.81
N VAL A 673 6.19 15.64 10.09
CA VAL A 673 6.55 14.86 11.29
C VAL A 673 8.01 14.38 11.24
N PRO A 674 8.50 13.73 10.16
CA PRO A 674 9.93 13.41 10.04
C PRO A 674 10.82 14.65 10.15
N ARG A 675 10.44 15.76 9.49
CA ARG A 675 11.21 17.01 9.55
C ARG A 675 11.33 17.55 10.98
N ARG A 676 10.25 17.54 11.77
CA ARG A 676 10.28 17.93 13.19
C ARG A 676 11.15 17.01 14.04
N LEU A 677 11.11 15.71 13.78
CA LEU A 677 11.94 14.72 14.47
C LEU A 677 13.44 14.91 14.17
N GLU A 678 13.78 15.34 12.96
CA GLU A 678 15.17 15.60 12.54
C GLU A 678 15.67 16.98 12.99
N ALA A 679 14.79 17.98 13.09
CA ALA A 679 15.17 19.36 13.37
C ALA A 679 15.85 19.54 14.74
N GLN A 680 15.46 18.76 15.76
CA GLN A 680 16.09 18.79 17.08
C GLN A 680 16.11 17.39 17.71
N PRO A 681 17.24 16.97 18.33
CA PRO A 681 17.29 15.72 19.07
C PRO A 681 16.22 15.67 20.17
N LEU A 682 15.43 14.59 20.18
CA LEU A 682 14.48 14.32 21.25
C LEU A 682 15.22 13.97 22.53
N THR A 683 15.37 14.95 23.43
CA THR A 683 15.96 14.74 24.76
C THR A 683 14.91 14.46 25.84
N HIS A 684 13.66 14.86 25.61
CA HIS A 684 12.54 14.66 26.54
C HIS A 684 11.23 14.38 25.79
N VAL A 685 10.35 13.61 26.43
CA VAL A 685 8.93 13.46 26.06
C VAL A 685 8.11 13.92 27.26
N GLY A 686 7.48 15.10 27.15
CA GLY A 686 6.90 15.78 28.30
C GLY A 686 7.95 16.02 29.40
N PRO A 687 7.70 15.64 30.67
CA PRO A 687 8.69 15.76 31.76
C PRO A 687 9.73 14.63 31.79
N TYR A 688 9.65 13.65 30.89
CA TYR A 688 10.44 12.42 30.98
C TYR A 688 11.69 12.45 30.10
N PRO A 689 12.89 12.15 30.65
CA PRO A 689 14.13 12.13 29.88
C PRO A 689 14.18 10.94 28.90
N VAL A 690 14.68 11.22 27.69
CA VAL A 690 14.92 10.20 26.65
C VAL A 690 16.27 9.54 26.89
N VAL A 691 16.26 8.21 26.95
CA VAL A 691 17.47 7.37 27.07
C VAL A 691 18.08 7.14 25.69
N SER A 692 17.25 6.78 24.71
CA SER A 692 17.69 6.59 23.32
C SER A 692 16.50 6.62 22.35
N VAL A 693 16.80 6.77 21.06
CA VAL A 693 15.82 6.72 19.97
C VAL A 693 16.24 5.65 18.97
N SER A 694 15.29 4.80 18.58
CA SER A 694 15.45 3.78 17.55
C SER A 694 14.60 4.12 16.33
N HIS A 695 15.21 4.07 15.15
CA HIS A 695 14.55 4.27 13.86
C HIS A 695 14.35 2.96 13.09
N LEU A 696 14.28 1.83 13.81
CA LEU A 696 14.20 0.50 13.19
C LEU A 696 12.96 0.32 12.29
N ASP A 697 11.80 0.81 12.73
CA ASP A 697 10.54 0.80 11.98
C ASP A 697 9.57 1.84 12.60
N GLY A 698 9.63 3.07 12.10
CA GLY A 698 9.09 4.26 12.77
C GLY A 698 10.11 4.88 13.71
N THR A 699 9.65 5.69 14.68
CA THR A 699 10.49 6.33 15.69
C THR A 699 10.07 5.87 17.08
N LYS A 700 10.87 4.95 17.65
CA LYS A 700 10.69 4.46 19.02
C LYS A 700 11.59 5.23 19.98
N ILE A 701 10.99 5.86 20.97
CA ILE A 701 11.63 6.67 21.99
C ILE A 701 11.68 5.83 23.27
N LEU A 702 12.87 5.48 23.72
CA LEU A 702 13.12 4.70 24.94
C LEU A 702 13.37 5.67 26.10
N LEU A 703 12.67 5.44 27.21
CA LEU A 703 12.72 6.21 28.44
C LEU A 703 13.23 5.32 29.58
N GLU A 704 13.48 5.90 30.75
CA GLU A 704 13.89 5.12 31.94
C GLU A 704 12.81 4.11 32.38
N ASN A 705 13.21 3.07 33.13
CA ASN A 705 12.34 1.99 33.65
C ASN A 705 11.56 1.20 32.58
N ASP A 706 12.18 0.96 31.42
CA ASP A 706 11.58 0.25 30.29
C ASP A 706 10.31 0.91 29.72
N ASN A 707 10.11 2.20 30.03
CA ASN A 707 9.01 2.97 29.48
C ASN A 707 9.36 3.36 28.03
N TRP A 708 8.38 3.41 27.13
CA TRP A 708 8.64 3.80 25.75
C TRP A 708 7.43 4.42 25.05
N ALA A 709 7.72 5.13 23.97
CA ALA A 709 6.75 5.74 23.07
C ALA A 709 7.15 5.43 21.62
N LEU A 710 6.19 5.24 20.72
CA LEU A 710 6.43 4.88 19.32
C LEU A 710 5.51 5.67 18.40
N LEU A 711 6.10 6.35 17.42
CA LEU A 711 5.42 6.91 16.26
C LEU A 711 5.68 6.05 15.04
N ARG A 712 4.61 5.52 14.43
CA ARG A 712 4.74 4.66 13.25
C ARG A 712 3.62 4.88 12.26
N PHE A 713 3.97 5.31 11.05
CA PHE A 713 3.02 5.32 9.96
C PHE A 713 2.64 3.88 9.56
N SER A 714 1.35 3.60 9.45
CA SER A 714 0.88 2.29 8.99
C SER A 714 1.28 2.07 7.52
N GLY A 715 1.68 0.84 7.21
CA GLY A 715 1.99 0.40 5.84
C GLY A 715 0.79 -0.19 5.11
N THR A 716 -0.33 -0.42 5.79
CA THR A 716 -1.55 -1.03 5.21
C THR A 716 -2.77 -0.12 5.25
N GLU A 717 -2.71 0.94 6.05
CA GLU A 717 -3.82 1.88 6.25
C GLU A 717 -3.25 3.31 6.25
N PRO A 718 -4.02 4.33 5.82
CA PRO A 718 -3.60 5.74 5.86
C PRO A 718 -3.73 6.31 7.29
N VAL A 719 -3.02 5.71 8.25
CA VAL A 719 -3.08 6.04 9.69
C VAL A 719 -1.66 6.18 10.25
N LEU A 720 -1.42 7.20 11.07
CA LEU A 720 -0.24 7.33 11.92
C LEU A 720 -0.58 6.75 13.28
N ARG A 721 0.08 5.64 13.64
CA ARG A 721 -0.14 4.94 14.91
C ARG A 721 0.84 5.43 15.96
N MET A 722 0.33 5.56 17.17
CA MET A 722 1.02 5.95 18.38
C MET A 722 0.85 4.85 19.40
N PHE A 723 1.96 4.32 19.91
CA PHE A 723 1.94 3.33 20.98
C PHE A 723 2.79 3.83 22.14
N VAL A 724 2.34 3.60 23.36
CA VAL A 724 3.11 3.93 24.56
C VAL A 724 3.01 2.79 25.56
N GLU A 725 4.05 2.65 26.37
CA GLU A 725 4.07 1.75 27.52
C GLU A 725 4.76 2.45 28.68
N ALA A 726 4.13 2.43 29.86
CA ALA A 726 4.67 3.07 31.04
C ALA A 726 4.42 2.30 32.34
N ASP A 727 5.21 2.58 33.38
CA ASP A 727 5.13 2.02 34.73
C ASP A 727 3.91 2.52 35.53
N THR A 728 3.23 3.58 35.08
CA THR A 728 1.94 4.03 35.64
C THR A 728 0.93 4.38 34.54
N PRO A 729 -0.39 4.26 34.82
CA PRO A 729 -1.43 4.69 33.88
C PRO A 729 -1.33 6.18 33.54
N GLU A 730 -1.01 7.03 34.53
CA GLU A 730 -0.90 8.47 34.35
C GLU A 730 0.24 8.82 33.41
N LYS A 731 1.41 8.18 33.57
CA LYS A 731 2.55 8.38 32.69
C LYS A 731 2.26 7.91 31.27
N ALA A 732 1.59 6.76 31.11
CA ALA A 732 1.17 6.28 29.79
C ALA A 732 0.27 7.33 29.09
N ALA A 733 -0.70 7.90 29.82
CA ALA A 733 -1.57 8.93 29.28
C ALA A 733 -0.79 10.20 28.88
N GLU A 734 0.10 10.70 29.73
CA GLU A 734 0.93 11.87 29.44
C GLU A 734 1.85 11.67 28.22
N LEU A 735 2.45 10.48 28.08
CA LEU A 735 3.26 10.15 26.90
C LEU A 735 2.41 10.17 25.63
N LEU A 736 1.20 9.59 25.66
CA LEU A 736 0.31 9.54 24.51
C LEU A 736 -0.19 10.93 24.12
N GLU A 737 -0.58 11.75 25.09
CA GLU A 737 -0.98 13.14 24.87
C GLU A 737 0.16 13.96 24.25
N TRP A 738 1.40 13.78 24.73
CA TRP A 738 2.56 14.43 24.13
C TRP A 738 2.75 14.02 22.66
N LEU A 739 2.65 12.72 22.34
CA LEU A 739 2.76 12.25 20.95
C LEU A 739 1.67 12.87 20.07
N GLN A 740 0.42 12.90 20.55
CA GLN A 740 -0.70 13.50 19.83
C GLN A 740 -0.46 14.99 19.56
N GLY A 741 0.00 15.74 20.56
CA GLY A 741 0.36 17.15 20.41
C GLY A 741 1.52 17.33 19.42
N PHE A 742 2.55 16.47 19.51
CA PHE A 742 3.73 16.54 18.65
C PHE A 742 3.38 16.34 17.17
N VAL A 743 2.55 15.35 16.85
CA VAL A 743 2.20 15.04 15.45
C VAL A 743 1.21 16.05 14.85
N THR A 744 0.35 16.65 15.66
CA THR A 744 -0.66 17.64 15.22
C THR A 744 -0.16 19.09 15.19
N ALA A 745 0.98 19.40 15.84
CA ALA A 745 1.50 20.76 15.93
C ALA A 745 1.94 21.36 14.59
N GLY A 746 1.08 22.14 13.92
CA GLY A 746 1.39 22.76 12.62
C GLY A 746 0.95 21.93 11.40
N VAL A 747 -0.04 21.06 11.60
CA VAL A 747 -0.87 20.48 10.52
C VAL A 747 -2.17 21.26 10.42
#